data_AF-A0A8K0X5J8-F1
#
_entry.id   AF-A0A8K0X5J8-F1
#
_cell.length_a   1.000
_cell.length_b   1.000
_cell.length_c   1.000
_cell.angle_alpha   90.00
_cell.angle_beta   90.00
_cell.angle_gamma   90.00
#
_symmetry.space_group_name_H-M   'P 1'
#
loop_
_entity.id
_entity.type
_entity.pdbx_description
1 polymer ?
#
loop_
_entity_poly.entity_id
_entity_poly.type
_entity_poly.pdbx_seq_one_letter_code
_entity_poly.pdbx_strand_id
1 'polypeptide(L)'
;MASLAGLTAMLLSLLMLPRATLAQAPTYELETANFMTLPISSIHGFIPMPWGCSSPAPATQTLLQFHANWHCTYPDGQPEFGRRFFGFHKQFDLGYRFYLADQGFAFPPPFYPSPGAPVPPGHVSRPQNWQCNFCSSLPTSFQVPALGGYPTVKALGDAIVGWHNGIHGALTGNFNCGSQSTAARGDIGCVGTSPRDPIFWRYHTIFNEIQDTWHSLQDANVAIVMDRSGSMSATIPSFGITRLQAAKDAAQMFADMIDITEGHRLGLVSFSNAATTNLGLTNAATFSSALGSAMSSVTASGTTSIGAGLNAGQALVTSGSQPRKGIVLLTDGRENVAPMIANVNLGDTNLCAIGFASPSNLDGAKLRNLAEKQGGIWTSTQDPVELKKVFVQCFSNMFDAVQAIDPLDVLPYTSPISPPTIHGAMSDDAIIFVLGWADPNARLRLAVTTPSGGVLNLAGPGVQSRVGRTWHVVRVKLPYQGERNGDWAARAVLQPARGFVNGFNSLALADQTAGAALVRSQVASLCASGGCATVLYYQDVTNATSASHGGGSSMYHDAVLTESSRGSLGNTTVAKSAEEFASLLSRGGWGLVVYNAPGPGGAQPYDQALSSLLCDGKVQYIVSDGRPVSSADAILRCAGVTRGAFVTSADGTSLTPGDSQFFSGQLGLQNPLVRDARSYALTGGAAQASYSGGLRGSALVAVGGGSGSGGVDYFISVLAKSAVRLKPETYTANTYVGEDLHPSFYIPAPHWPDCGFSQVTANVTITRPLSSLAAVQVEPKDEDAPGAKIETETKTFALRDDGSGGDRAAGDHHFEASLAGLTRFDGEYKLHARVRLCNQRACGRLDCIVREAEHVLDVLPRAAKERTRVRLRALEGQKRSEDGMVRARVLITPRDAEGLSLGHGYLEKLVVRGVCGAVVDSFEEHENEEGEGGVYAAVVSYPEEGGIGKSEHSSCERAGVAIHMFGRPKEAMVVDL
;
A
#
# COMPACT_ATOMS: atom_id res chain seq x y z
N MET A 1 26.71 47.56 54.44
CA MET A 1 25.39 47.04 54.89
C MET A 1 25.34 45.56 54.60
N ALA A 2 24.76 44.81 55.54
CA ALA A 2 24.70 43.36 55.61
C ALA A 2 24.33 42.67 54.29
N SER A 3 24.96 41.52 54.02
CA SER A 3 24.26 40.25 53.66
C SER A 3 25.17 39.18 53.00
N LEU A 4 26.44 39.04 53.40
CA LEU A 4 27.32 37.99 52.82
C LEU A 4 27.56 36.75 53.72
N ALA A 5 26.73 36.53 54.75
CA ALA A 5 26.85 35.36 55.63
C ALA A 5 25.52 34.65 55.95
N GLY A 6 24.43 34.97 55.23
CA GLY A 6 23.08 34.50 55.55
C GLY A 6 22.38 33.62 54.51
N LEU A 7 23.05 33.24 53.41
CA LEU A 7 22.43 32.43 52.35
C LEU A 7 22.89 30.96 52.31
N THR A 8 23.73 30.54 53.26
CA THR A 8 24.38 29.22 53.24
C THR A 8 23.70 28.16 54.14
N ALA A 9 22.57 28.46 54.80
CA ALA A 9 21.96 27.54 55.77
C ALA A 9 20.42 27.39 55.71
N MET A 10 19.73 27.99 54.74
CA MET A 10 18.25 27.94 54.68
C MET A 10 17.69 27.66 53.27
N LEU A 11 18.40 26.85 52.48
CA LEU A 11 17.87 26.19 51.29
C LEU A 11 18.18 24.68 51.29
N LEU A 12 18.15 24.08 52.49
CA LEU A 12 18.33 22.64 52.71
C LEU A 12 17.01 21.89 52.94
N SER A 13 15.86 22.35 52.44
CA SER A 13 14.59 21.66 52.78
C SER A 13 13.44 21.72 51.78
N LEU A 14 13.65 22.05 50.49
CA LEU A 14 12.54 22.00 49.52
C LEU A 14 12.83 21.43 48.12
N LEU A 15 13.90 20.66 47.96
CA LEU A 15 14.07 19.79 46.78
C LEU A 15 14.57 18.40 47.20
N MET A 16 13.81 17.77 48.10
CA MET A 16 13.74 16.31 48.22
C MET A 16 12.70 15.80 47.22
N LEU A 17 13.14 15.60 45.97
CA LEU A 17 12.66 14.56 45.07
C LEU A 17 13.89 14.06 44.33
N PRO A 18 14.15 12.75 44.24
CA PRO A 18 15.25 12.25 43.45
C PRO A 18 14.99 12.64 42.00
N ARG A 19 15.83 13.50 41.42
CA ARG A 19 16.05 13.46 39.98
C ARG A 19 16.55 12.05 39.72
N ALA A 20 15.70 11.24 39.11
CA ALA A 20 16.12 10.00 38.48
C ALA A 20 17.42 10.32 37.74
N THR A 21 18.51 9.74 38.22
CA THR A 21 19.64 9.45 37.35
C THR A 21 19.02 8.75 36.16
N LEU A 22 18.97 9.44 35.01
CA LEU A 22 18.89 8.78 33.72
C LEU A 22 19.94 7.70 33.83
N ALA A 23 19.48 6.45 33.92
CA ALA A 23 20.34 5.31 33.77
C ALA A 23 21.11 5.61 32.49
N GLN A 24 22.41 5.82 32.64
CA GLN A 24 23.33 5.82 31.52
C GLN A 24 22.97 4.52 30.80
N ALA A 25 22.39 4.65 29.61
CA ALA A 25 22.07 3.50 28.79
C ALA A 25 23.33 2.63 28.82
N PRO A 26 23.22 1.30 29.07
CA PRO A 26 24.38 0.46 29.05
C PRO A 26 25.11 0.80 27.76
N THR A 27 26.38 1.17 27.88
CA THR A 27 27.28 1.28 26.76
C THR A 27 27.21 -0.08 26.09
N TYR A 28 26.33 -0.20 25.10
CA TYR A 28 26.35 -1.27 24.13
C TYR A 28 27.62 -1.03 23.33
N GLU A 29 28.77 -1.34 23.94
CA GLU A 29 29.85 -1.90 23.16
C GLU A 29 29.20 -3.05 22.41
N LEU A 30 29.16 -2.93 21.09
CA LEU A 30 29.13 -4.07 20.19
C LEU A 30 30.33 -4.95 20.60
N GLU A 31 30.19 -5.75 21.65
CA GLU A 31 31.03 -6.93 21.89
C GLU A 31 30.65 -7.97 20.83
N THR A 32 30.97 -7.66 19.59
CA THR A 32 30.66 -8.48 18.43
C THR A 32 31.82 -8.31 17.46
N ALA A 33 32.41 -9.41 17.01
CA ALA A 33 33.37 -9.36 15.91
C ALA A 33 32.81 -8.49 14.76
N ASN A 34 33.65 -7.63 14.18
CA ASN A 34 33.30 -6.77 13.04
C ASN A 34 32.58 -7.62 11.98
N PHE A 35 31.40 -7.21 11.51
CA PHE A 35 30.62 -7.96 10.51
C PHE A 35 31.49 -8.43 9.34
N MET A 36 32.38 -7.56 8.84
CA MET A 36 33.28 -7.88 7.72
C MET A 36 34.34 -8.94 8.05
N THR A 37 34.62 -9.19 9.34
CA THR A 37 35.55 -10.21 9.84
C THR A 37 34.86 -11.51 10.25
N LEU A 38 33.52 -11.54 10.29
CA LEU A 38 32.78 -12.76 10.57
C LEU A 38 32.94 -13.77 9.42
N PRO A 39 33.08 -15.07 9.73
CA PRO A 39 32.96 -16.13 8.73
C PRO A 39 31.66 -16.02 7.95
N ILE A 40 31.68 -16.19 6.62
CA ILE A 40 30.43 -16.23 5.85
C ILE A 40 29.48 -17.34 6.31
N SER A 41 30.03 -18.43 6.87
CA SER A 41 29.26 -19.56 7.40
C SER A 41 28.53 -19.25 8.70
N SER A 42 28.85 -18.16 9.40
CA SER A 42 28.18 -17.78 10.64
C SER A 42 26.99 -16.85 10.42
N ILE A 43 26.69 -16.46 9.18
CA ILE A 43 25.62 -15.51 8.85
C ILE A 43 24.75 -16.11 7.75
N HIS A 44 23.45 -16.16 7.97
CA HIS A 44 22.51 -16.61 6.96
C HIS A 44 22.47 -15.65 5.76
N GLY A 45 22.13 -16.16 4.57
CA GLY A 45 21.92 -15.34 3.38
C GLY A 45 23.13 -15.24 2.43
N PHE A 46 24.30 -15.75 2.81
CA PHE A 46 25.45 -15.86 1.90
C PHE A 46 25.53 -17.23 1.25
N ILE A 47 25.70 -17.26 -0.07
CA ILE A 47 25.95 -18.48 -0.84
C ILE A 47 27.46 -18.52 -1.13
N PRO A 48 28.21 -19.49 -0.59
CA PRO A 48 29.64 -19.60 -0.83
C PRO A 48 29.93 -19.81 -2.31
N MET A 49 31.02 -19.22 -2.79
CA MET A 49 31.44 -19.30 -4.20
C MET A 49 32.86 -19.87 -4.30
N PRO A 50 33.23 -20.51 -5.42
CA PRO A 50 34.59 -21.01 -5.62
C PRO A 50 35.64 -19.91 -5.44
N TRP A 51 36.81 -20.27 -4.90
CA TRP A 51 37.90 -19.33 -4.72
C TRP A 51 38.60 -19.05 -6.06
N GLY A 52 38.49 -17.83 -6.56
CA GLY A 52 39.04 -17.39 -7.85
C GLY A 52 40.26 -16.48 -7.75
N CYS A 53 40.68 -16.06 -6.54
CA CYS A 53 41.89 -15.24 -6.39
C CYS A 53 43.17 -16.07 -6.61
N SER A 54 44.24 -15.38 -7.01
CA SER A 54 45.57 -15.99 -7.23
C SER A 54 46.27 -16.46 -5.95
N SER A 55 45.84 -15.97 -4.79
CA SER A 55 46.32 -16.44 -3.49
C SER A 55 45.66 -17.77 -3.11
N PRO A 56 46.26 -18.58 -2.21
CA PRO A 56 45.61 -19.75 -1.66
C PRO A 56 44.26 -19.41 -1.01
N ALA A 57 43.27 -20.31 -1.16
CA ALA A 57 41.98 -20.16 -0.50
C ALA A 57 42.14 -20.26 1.03
N PRO A 58 41.53 -19.36 1.82
CA PRO A 58 41.54 -19.47 3.27
C PRO A 58 40.70 -20.67 3.72
N ALA A 59 41.06 -21.29 4.85
CA ALA A 59 40.31 -22.42 5.43
C ALA A 59 38.87 -22.02 5.83
N THR A 60 38.67 -20.76 6.23
CA THR A 60 37.36 -20.16 6.46
C THR A 60 37.38 -18.76 5.89
N GLN A 61 36.41 -18.44 5.04
CA GLN A 61 36.34 -17.15 4.36
C GLN A 61 35.57 -16.15 5.23
N THR A 62 36.19 -15.03 5.55
CA THR A 62 35.49 -13.87 6.15
C THR A 62 34.63 -13.18 5.10
N LEU A 63 33.64 -12.38 5.51
CA LEU A 63 32.81 -11.60 4.60
C LEU A 63 33.61 -10.66 3.68
N LEU A 64 34.65 -10.05 4.22
CA LEU A 64 35.60 -9.25 3.47
C LEU A 64 36.36 -10.06 2.41
N GLN A 65 36.84 -11.25 2.77
CA GLN A 65 37.51 -12.15 1.83
C GLN A 65 36.54 -12.72 0.78
N PHE A 66 35.27 -12.92 1.14
CA PHE A 66 34.22 -13.33 0.22
C PHE A 66 33.95 -12.24 -0.82
N HIS A 67 33.89 -10.98 -0.40
CA HIS A 67 33.77 -9.86 -1.32
C HIS A 67 34.96 -9.72 -2.26
N ALA A 68 36.18 -9.76 -1.73
CA ALA A 68 37.38 -9.74 -2.57
C ALA A 68 37.39 -10.90 -3.57
N ASN A 69 36.99 -12.10 -3.12
CA ASN A 69 36.92 -13.28 -3.96
C ASN A 69 35.89 -13.15 -5.09
N TRP A 70 34.79 -12.42 -4.89
CA TRP A 70 33.81 -12.17 -5.95
C TRP A 70 34.45 -11.46 -7.14
N HIS A 71 35.20 -10.39 -6.89
CA HIS A 71 35.92 -9.63 -7.91
C HIS A 71 37.02 -10.45 -8.60
N CYS A 72 37.74 -11.29 -7.86
CA CYS A 72 38.73 -12.19 -8.46
C CYS A 72 38.09 -13.22 -9.41
N THR A 73 36.93 -13.75 -9.02
CA THR A 73 36.25 -14.83 -9.74
C THR A 73 35.51 -14.29 -10.97
N TYR A 74 34.99 -13.07 -10.87
CA TYR A 74 34.24 -12.41 -11.94
C TYR A 74 34.92 -11.08 -12.27
N PRO A 75 36.01 -11.07 -13.06
CA PRO A 75 36.60 -9.82 -13.51
C PRO A 75 35.65 -9.02 -14.40
N ASP A 76 35.80 -7.69 -14.37
CA ASP A 76 35.01 -6.75 -15.18
C ASP A 76 34.94 -7.18 -16.65
N GLY A 77 33.74 -7.11 -17.23
CA GLY A 77 33.50 -7.42 -18.65
C GLY A 77 33.23 -8.89 -18.97
N GLN A 78 33.23 -9.80 -17.99
CA GLN A 78 32.79 -11.18 -18.17
C GLN A 78 31.29 -11.28 -18.56
N PRO A 79 30.84 -12.36 -19.21
CA PRO A 79 29.42 -12.60 -19.49
C PRO A 79 28.57 -12.59 -18.21
N GLU A 80 27.40 -11.95 -18.28
CA GLU A 80 26.47 -11.78 -17.14
C GLU A 80 27.04 -11.06 -15.91
N PHE A 81 28.17 -10.35 -16.03
CA PHE A 81 28.81 -9.64 -14.91
C PHE A 81 27.80 -8.76 -14.13
N GLY A 82 27.07 -7.86 -14.80
CA GLY A 82 26.10 -7.00 -14.12
C GLY A 82 24.99 -7.76 -13.38
N ARG A 83 24.53 -8.92 -13.86
CA ARG A 83 23.56 -9.75 -13.12
C ARG A 83 24.18 -10.35 -11.87
N ARG A 84 25.40 -10.89 -11.99
CA ARG A 84 26.16 -11.43 -10.86
C ARG A 84 26.47 -10.33 -9.83
N PHE A 85 26.73 -9.11 -10.29
CA PHE A 85 27.01 -7.93 -9.48
C PHE A 85 25.83 -7.64 -8.55
N PHE A 86 24.65 -7.41 -9.12
CA PHE A 86 23.47 -7.15 -8.30
C PHE A 86 23.09 -8.33 -7.39
N GLY A 87 23.14 -9.56 -7.91
CA GLY A 87 22.84 -10.76 -7.10
C GLY A 87 23.80 -10.96 -5.93
N PHE A 88 25.07 -10.54 -6.08
CA PHE A 88 26.04 -10.55 -5.00
C PHE A 88 25.78 -9.42 -3.98
N HIS A 89 25.53 -8.19 -4.42
CA HIS A 89 25.25 -7.05 -3.51
C HIS A 89 23.94 -7.25 -2.73
N LYS A 90 22.95 -7.90 -3.34
CA LYS A 90 21.71 -8.32 -2.67
C LYS A 90 21.99 -9.32 -1.53
N GLN A 91 22.93 -10.24 -1.69
CA GLN A 91 23.34 -11.14 -0.60
C GLN A 91 23.99 -10.37 0.56
N PHE A 92 24.76 -9.32 0.28
CA PHE A 92 25.34 -8.45 1.33
C PHE A 92 24.27 -7.73 2.14
N ASP A 93 23.30 -7.12 1.45
CA ASP A 93 22.18 -6.44 2.11
C ASP A 93 21.39 -7.42 2.99
N LEU A 94 21.02 -8.58 2.44
CA LEU A 94 20.30 -9.62 3.18
C LEU A 94 21.10 -10.17 4.37
N GLY A 95 22.38 -10.48 4.17
CA GLY A 95 23.23 -11.04 5.23
C GLY A 95 23.44 -10.08 6.38
N TYR A 96 23.64 -8.78 6.11
CA TYR A 96 23.74 -7.78 7.16
C TYR A 96 22.41 -7.58 7.90
N ARG A 97 21.28 -7.62 7.18
CA ARG A 97 19.95 -7.59 7.80
C ARG A 97 19.75 -8.78 8.73
N PHE A 98 20.09 -10.01 8.31
CA PHE A 98 19.99 -11.17 9.19
C PHE A 98 20.90 -11.06 10.40
N TYR A 99 22.14 -10.58 10.21
CA TYR A 99 23.05 -10.32 11.31
C TYR A 99 22.44 -9.35 12.34
N LEU A 100 21.94 -8.19 11.92
CA LEU A 100 21.32 -7.23 12.83
C LEU A 100 20.05 -7.77 13.49
N ALA A 101 19.23 -8.51 12.75
CA ALA A 101 18.03 -9.16 13.27
C ALA A 101 18.36 -10.18 14.36
N ASP A 102 19.38 -11.02 14.16
CA ASP A 102 19.85 -12.00 15.15
C ASP A 102 20.40 -11.32 16.40
N GLN A 103 20.96 -10.11 16.25
CA GLN A 103 21.42 -9.29 17.37
C GLN A 103 20.31 -8.41 17.99
N GLY A 104 19.10 -8.40 17.42
CA GLY A 104 17.97 -7.59 17.89
C GLY A 104 18.11 -6.08 17.65
N PHE A 105 18.97 -5.66 16.71
CA PHE A 105 19.16 -4.27 16.33
C PHE A 105 18.22 -3.86 15.18
N ALA A 106 17.93 -2.56 15.11
CA ALA A 106 17.26 -1.95 13.97
C ALA A 106 18.19 -1.89 12.76
N PHE A 107 17.63 -1.89 11.56
CA PHE A 107 18.44 -1.67 10.36
C PHE A 107 18.93 -0.23 10.28
N PRO A 108 20.10 0.06 9.68
CA PRO A 108 20.51 1.42 9.40
C PRO A 108 19.73 1.96 8.19
N PRO A 109 19.52 3.28 8.08
CA PRO A 109 18.94 3.88 6.88
C PRO A 109 19.95 3.86 5.71
N PRO A 110 19.48 3.83 4.45
CA PRO A 110 20.29 3.66 3.24
C PRO A 110 21.20 4.84 2.89
N PHE A 111 20.95 6.09 3.35
CA PHE A 111 21.81 7.22 2.99
C PHE A 111 21.76 8.38 4.01
N TYR A 112 22.88 9.12 4.12
CA TYR A 112 23.21 10.21 5.06
C TYR A 112 23.72 9.82 6.48
N PRO A 113 24.89 10.34 6.91
CA PRO A 113 25.24 10.40 8.32
C PRO A 113 24.58 11.64 8.94
N SER A 114 23.60 11.43 9.82
CA SER A 114 22.93 12.51 10.57
C SER A 114 23.90 13.29 11.46
N PRO A 115 23.59 14.54 11.86
CA PRO A 115 24.36 15.23 12.87
C PRO A 115 24.25 14.43 14.18
N GLY A 116 25.37 14.06 14.78
CA GLY A 116 25.40 13.14 15.92
C GLY A 116 25.59 11.66 15.56
N ALA A 117 25.49 11.28 14.27
CA ALA A 117 25.80 9.91 13.86
C ALA A 117 27.27 9.57 14.18
N PRO A 118 27.53 8.44 14.85
CA PRO A 118 28.90 7.99 15.08
C PRO A 118 29.50 7.58 13.73
N VAL A 119 30.46 8.37 13.25
CA VAL A 119 31.25 8.02 12.06
C VAL A 119 32.35 7.04 12.50
N PRO A 120 32.50 5.88 11.84
CA PRO A 120 33.51 4.91 12.23
C PRO A 120 34.93 5.49 12.09
N PRO A 121 35.89 5.01 12.92
CA PRO A 121 37.28 5.44 12.84
C PRO A 121 37.87 5.08 11.47
N GLY A 122 38.26 6.11 10.71
CA GLY A 122 38.81 5.96 9.35
C GLY A 122 38.65 7.19 8.46
N HIS A 123 37.66 8.05 8.73
CA HIS A 123 37.58 9.35 8.06
C HIS A 123 38.58 10.34 8.67
N VAL A 124 39.73 10.54 8.00
CA VAL A 124 40.69 11.64 8.19
C VAL A 124 40.95 12.05 9.65
N SER A 125 41.89 11.40 10.33
CA SER A 125 42.45 11.81 11.65
C SER A 125 41.45 12.00 12.81
N ARG A 126 40.18 11.60 12.64
CA ARG A 126 39.15 11.80 13.66
C ARG A 126 39.15 10.68 14.72
N PRO A 127 38.89 11.00 16.00
CA PRO A 127 38.71 10.01 17.06
C PRO A 127 37.56 9.04 16.75
N GLN A 128 37.55 7.89 17.43
CA GLN A 128 36.48 6.89 17.35
C GLN A 128 35.12 7.49 17.72
N ASN A 129 34.07 7.12 16.97
CA ASN A 129 32.68 7.58 17.17
C ASN A 129 32.53 9.11 17.12
N TRP A 130 33.34 9.77 16.28
CA TRP A 130 33.24 11.21 16.10
C TRP A 130 31.86 11.58 15.56
N GLN A 131 31.16 12.44 16.30
CA GLN A 131 29.83 12.90 15.93
C GLN A 131 29.93 13.83 14.71
N CYS A 132 29.15 13.51 13.68
CA CYS A 132 28.99 14.41 12.55
C CYS A 132 28.37 15.73 13.07
N ASN A 133 29.03 16.87 12.90
CA ASN A 133 28.52 18.14 13.43
C ASN A 133 27.62 18.89 12.44
N PHE A 134 27.52 18.43 11.18
CA PHE A 134 26.74 19.08 10.13
C PHE A 134 26.37 18.07 9.03
N CYS A 135 25.12 18.09 8.58
CA CYS A 135 24.72 17.44 7.32
C CYS A 135 25.40 18.15 6.16
N SER A 136 26.14 17.42 5.33
CA SER A 136 26.56 17.90 4.02
C SER A 136 25.96 16.99 2.96
N SER A 137 25.15 17.56 2.04
CA SER A 137 24.75 16.85 0.83
C SER A 137 25.99 16.28 0.16
N LEU A 138 25.97 14.99 -0.17
CA LEU A 138 27.10 14.38 -0.83
C LEU A 138 27.28 15.03 -2.23
N PRO A 139 28.53 15.24 -2.68
CA PRO A 139 28.80 15.75 -4.03
C PRO A 139 28.08 14.91 -5.09
N THR A 140 27.72 15.50 -6.23
CA THR A 140 27.06 14.82 -7.36
C THR A 140 27.78 13.55 -7.84
N SER A 141 29.08 13.41 -7.58
CA SER A 141 29.83 12.17 -7.86
C SER A 141 29.38 10.96 -7.02
N PHE A 142 28.68 11.17 -5.91
CA PHE A 142 28.06 10.15 -5.06
C PHE A 142 26.59 9.95 -5.37
N GLN A 143 26.02 10.73 -6.30
CA GLN A 143 24.68 10.49 -6.81
C GLN A 143 24.73 9.38 -7.86
N VAL A 144 23.64 8.63 -7.93
CA VAL A 144 23.48 7.49 -8.82
C VAL A 144 23.38 7.97 -10.28
N PRO A 145 23.88 7.23 -11.28
CA PRO A 145 23.61 7.53 -12.69
C PRO A 145 22.11 7.60 -12.99
N ALA A 146 21.74 8.44 -13.96
CA ALA A 146 20.36 8.52 -14.44
C ALA A 146 19.85 7.14 -14.90
N LEU A 147 18.65 6.76 -14.45
CA LEU A 147 18.02 5.50 -14.81
C LEU A 147 17.29 5.60 -16.15
N GLY A 148 17.25 4.49 -16.89
CA GLY A 148 16.57 4.37 -18.19
C GLY A 148 17.54 4.18 -19.37
N GLY A 149 17.05 3.58 -20.46
CA GLY A 149 17.84 3.34 -21.68
C GLY A 149 18.76 2.12 -21.66
N TYR A 150 18.90 1.41 -20.52
CA TYR A 150 19.62 0.14 -20.45
C TYR A 150 18.69 -1.02 -20.82
N PRO A 151 19.03 -1.85 -21.83
CA PRO A 151 18.16 -2.92 -22.31
C PRO A 151 18.20 -4.19 -21.44
N THR A 152 19.18 -4.31 -20.54
CA THR A 152 19.34 -5.49 -19.66
C THR A 152 19.94 -5.11 -18.31
N VAL A 153 19.69 -5.92 -17.27
CA VAL A 153 20.35 -5.82 -15.95
C VAL A 153 21.87 -5.83 -16.10
N LYS A 154 22.40 -6.61 -17.06
CA LYS A 154 23.84 -6.64 -17.36
C LYS A 154 24.36 -5.26 -17.76
N ALA A 155 23.70 -4.61 -18.72
CA ALA A 155 24.12 -3.28 -19.20
C ALA A 155 24.05 -2.20 -18.12
N LEU A 156 23.03 -2.25 -17.24
CA LEU A 156 22.95 -1.38 -16.09
C LEU A 156 24.11 -1.63 -15.11
N GLY A 157 24.33 -2.90 -14.74
CA GLY A 157 25.41 -3.30 -13.85
C GLY A 157 26.77 -2.85 -14.37
N ASP A 158 27.08 -3.14 -15.63
CA ASP A 158 28.34 -2.75 -16.27
C ASP A 158 28.56 -1.22 -16.24
N ALA A 159 27.49 -0.42 -16.34
CA ALA A 159 27.57 1.05 -16.31
C ALA A 159 27.84 1.62 -14.90
N ILE A 160 27.35 0.95 -13.85
CA ILE A 160 27.50 1.44 -12.47
C ILE A 160 28.78 0.95 -11.78
N VAL A 161 29.50 -0.02 -12.34
CA VAL A 161 30.78 -0.54 -11.79
C VAL A 161 31.80 0.58 -11.57
N GLY A 162 31.96 1.48 -12.55
CA GLY A 162 32.90 2.59 -12.42
C GLY A 162 32.57 3.50 -11.23
N TRP A 163 31.28 3.69 -10.95
CA TRP A 163 30.80 4.43 -9.78
C TRP A 163 31.09 3.67 -8.50
N HIS A 164 30.70 2.39 -8.42
CA HIS A 164 30.96 1.49 -7.29
C HIS A 164 32.44 1.50 -6.87
N ASN A 165 33.34 1.23 -7.81
CA ASN A 165 34.78 1.15 -7.54
C ASN A 165 35.32 2.54 -7.14
N GLY A 166 34.80 3.62 -7.73
CA GLY A 166 35.15 4.99 -7.35
C GLY A 166 34.82 5.30 -5.89
N ILE A 167 33.66 4.86 -5.40
CA ILE A 167 33.22 5.02 -4.01
C ILE A 167 34.11 4.23 -3.06
N HIS A 168 34.41 2.97 -3.37
CA HIS A 168 35.34 2.16 -2.57
C HIS A 168 36.72 2.80 -2.49
N GLY A 169 37.24 3.34 -3.59
CA GLY A 169 38.48 4.11 -3.61
C GLY A 169 38.44 5.32 -2.67
N ALA A 170 37.37 6.13 -2.74
CA ALA A 170 37.23 7.34 -1.92
C ALA A 170 37.18 7.06 -0.40
N LEU A 171 36.53 5.96 0.01
CA LEU A 171 36.41 5.59 1.44
C LEU A 171 37.73 5.15 2.08
N THR A 172 38.68 4.63 1.28
CA THR A 172 39.96 4.13 1.81
C THR A 172 40.99 5.23 2.11
N GLY A 173 40.72 6.49 1.72
CA GLY A 173 41.50 7.67 2.11
C GLY A 173 42.97 7.72 1.63
N ASN A 174 43.49 6.69 0.96
CA ASN A 174 44.86 6.62 0.48
C ASN A 174 44.98 5.72 -0.77
N PHE A 175 45.42 6.28 -1.90
CA PHE A 175 45.64 5.55 -3.15
C PHE A 175 46.97 4.76 -3.18
N ASN A 176 47.76 4.79 -2.10
CA ASN A 176 49.05 4.09 -2.00
C ASN A 176 49.01 2.92 -1.01
N CYS A 177 48.44 1.78 -1.44
CA CYS A 177 48.68 0.48 -0.82
C CYS A 177 49.77 -0.24 -1.63
N GLY A 178 51.01 -0.25 -1.13
CA GLY A 178 52.22 -0.55 -1.90
C GLY A 178 52.34 -1.93 -2.57
N SER A 179 51.44 -2.88 -2.31
CA SER A 179 51.14 -4.02 -3.19
C SER A 179 50.13 -4.99 -2.54
N GLN A 180 48.91 -5.04 -3.06
CA GLN A 180 48.21 -6.25 -3.54
C GLN A 180 47.21 -5.79 -4.61
N SER A 181 47.50 -6.08 -5.87
CA SER A 181 46.78 -5.52 -7.03
C SER A 181 45.75 -6.50 -7.62
N THR A 182 44.54 -6.04 -7.95
CA THR A 182 43.77 -6.58 -9.10
C THR A 182 44.13 -5.89 -10.42
N ALA A 183 45.05 -4.91 -10.38
CA ALA A 183 45.74 -4.26 -11.49
C ALA A 183 44.88 -3.92 -12.73
N ALA A 184 43.67 -3.40 -12.53
CA ALA A 184 43.33 -2.03 -12.93
C ALA A 184 41.90 -1.68 -12.49
N ARG A 185 41.78 -0.71 -11.56
CA ARG A 185 40.57 -0.01 -11.09
C ARG A 185 39.75 -0.63 -9.93
N GLY A 186 40.35 -0.61 -8.73
CA GLY A 186 39.83 0.29 -7.68
C GLY A 186 38.84 -0.24 -6.63
N ASP A 187 38.75 -1.53 -6.37
CA ASP A 187 37.71 -2.05 -5.46
C ASP A 187 38.31 -2.65 -4.18
N ILE A 188 38.55 -1.83 -3.14
CA ILE A 188 39.12 -2.19 -1.83
C ILE A 188 40.65 -2.52 -1.77
N GLY A 189 41.50 -1.59 -2.22
CA GLY A 189 42.97 -1.75 -2.24
C GLY A 189 43.68 -2.00 -0.88
N CYS A 190 42.97 -1.88 0.25
CA CYS A 190 43.49 -2.20 1.58
C CYS A 190 42.41 -2.90 2.44
N VAL A 191 42.29 -4.23 2.27
CA VAL A 191 41.31 -5.09 2.97
C VAL A 191 41.29 -4.87 4.50
N GLY A 192 42.43 -4.60 5.14
CA GLY A 192 42.51 -4.38 6.59
C GLY A 192 41.99 -3.03 7.09
N THR A 193 41.72 -2.07 6.19
CA THR A 193 41.31 -0.68 6.54
C THR A 193 39.96 -0.28 5.96
N SER A 194 39.23 -1.19 5.31
CA SER A 194 37.86 -0.93 4.86
C SER A 194 36.95 -0.55 6.04
N PRO A 195 35.96 0.36 5.86
CA PRO A 195 35.14 0.87 6.94
C PRO A 195 34.49 -0.26 7.76
N ARG A 196 34.67 -0.19 9.08
CA ARG A 196 34.12 -1.14 10.04
C ARG A 196 32.65 -0.83 10.33
N ASP A 197 31.73 -1.44 9.57
CA ASP A 197 30.32 -1.71 9.95
C ASP A 197 29.19 -1.05 9.10
N PRO A 198 28.76 0.23 9.16
CA PRO A 198 27.44 0.62 8.57
C PRO A 198 27.47 1.22 7.15
N ILE A 199 28.51 1.97 6.80
CA ILE A 199 28.56 2.70 5.52
C ILE A 199 28.72 1.77 4.31
N PHE A 200 29.35 0.61 4.52
CA PHE A 200 29.55 -0.40 3.49
C PHE A 200 28.21 -1.03 3.07
N TRP A 201 27.38 -1.41 4.05
CA TRP A 201 26.03 -1.90 3.81
C TRP A 201 25.17 -0.89 3.03
N ARG A 202 25.20 0.39 3.43
CA ARG A 202 24.41 1.48 2.80
C ARG A 202 24.60 1.56 1.27
N TYR A 203 25.84 1.47 0.79
CA TYR A 203 26.10 1.48 -0.65
C TYR A 203 25.54 0.24 -1.36
N HIS A 204 25.58 -0.92 -0.70
CA HIS A 204 25.05 -2.16 -1.27
C HIS A 204 23.51 -2.11 -1.36
N THR A 205 22.84 -1.49 -0.38
CA THR A 205 21.39 -1.25 -0.41
C THR A 205 20.98 -0.34 -1.58
N ILE A 206 21.75 0.71 -1.88
CA ILE A 206 21.48 1.60 -3.03
C ILE A 206 21.47 0.82 -4.35
N PHE A 207 22.33 -0.18 -4.53
CA PHE A 207 22.31 -1.00 -5.75
C PHE A 207 21.02 -1.81 -5.89
N ASN A 208 20.47 -2.32 -4.79
CA ASN A 208 19.19 -3.01 -4.82
C ASN A 208 18.07 -2.03 -5.22
N GLU A 209 18.05 -0.82 -4.66
CA GLU A 209 17.07 0.21 -5.03
C GLU A 209 17.16 0.61 -6.50
N ILE A 210 18.38 0.76 -7.03
CA ILE A 210 18.65 1.06 -8.44
C ILE A 210 18.10 -0.03 -9.35
N GLN A 211 18.41 -1.29 -9.01
CA GLN A 211 17.95 -2.43 -9.81
C GLN A 211 16.43 -2.53 -9.78
N ASP A 212 15.82 -2.35 -8.60
CA ASP A 212 14.37 -2.40 -8.42
C ASP A 212 13.65 -1.30 -9.21
N THR A 213 14.16 -0.06 -9.16
CA THR A 213 13.61 1.05 -9.93
C THR A 213 13.83 0.84 -11.43
N TRP A 214 15.01 0.37 -11.86
CA TRP A 214 15.23 0.04 -13.27
C TRP A 214 14.27 -1.04 -13.76
N HIS A 215 14.05 -2.09 -12.96
CA HIS A 215 13.10 -3.16 -13.27
C HIS A 215 11.70 -2.61 -13.44
N SER A 216 11.23 -1.66 -12.61
CA SER A 216 9.86 -1.12 -12.78
C SER A 216 9.65 -0.40 -14.10
N LEU A 217 10.71 0.11 -14.70
CA LEU A 217 10.67 0.75 -16.02
C LEU A 217 10.64 -0.25 -17.19
N GLN A 218 10.79 -1.55 -16.95
CA GLN A 218 10.86 -2.56 -18.01
C GLN A 218 9.51 -3.26 -18.25
N ASP A 219 9.33 -3.74 -19.49
CA ASP A 219 8.29 -4.71 -19.81
C ASP A 219 8.43 -5.96 -18.92
N ALA A 220 7.29 -6.55 -18.56
CA ALA A 220 7.21 -7.58 -17.54
C ALA A 220 6.42 -8.81 -18.02
N ASN A 221 6.89 -10.00 -17.66
CA ASN A 221 6.06 -11.20 -17.66
C ASN A 221 5.48 -11.40 -16.26
N VAL A 222 4.17 -11.40 -16.14
CA VAL A 222 3.46 -11.60 -14.88
C VAL A 222 2.62 -12.87 -14.95
N ALA A 223 2.68 -13.70 -13.91
CA ALA A 223 1.77 -14.82 -13.73
C ALA A 223 0.85 -14.56 -12.53
N ILE A 224 -0.46 -14.65 -12.75
CA ILE A 224 -1.43 -14.78 -11.65
C ILE A 224 -1.45 -16.26 -11.27
N VAL A 225 -1.11 -16.57 -10.03
CA VAL A 225 -1.07 -17.92 -9.47
C VAL A 225 -2.17 -18.03 -8.43
N MET A 226 -3.28 -18.67 -8.80
CA MET A 226 -4.52 -18.64 -8.05
C MET A 226 -4.82 -20.00 -7.42
N ASP A 227 -5.04 -20.00 -6.11
CA ASP A 227 -5.56 -21.14 -5.39
C ASP A 227 -6.99 -21.48 -5.86
N ARG A 228 -7.22 -22.77 -6.12
CA ARG A 228 -8.53 -23.34 -6.43
C ARG A 228 -8.80 -24.59 -5.59
N SER A 229 -8.24 -24.67 -4.39
CA SER A 229 -8.54 -25.70 -3.39
C SER A 229 -10.02 -25.69 -2.99
N GLY A 230 -10.47 -26.73 -2.28
CA GLY A 230 -11.88 -26.88 -1.91
C GLY A 230 -12.43 -25.71 -1.09
N SER A 231 -11.62 -25.12 -0.21
CA SER A 231 -11.98 -23.96 0.64
C SER A 231 -12.38 -22.73 -0.17
N MET A 232 -11.84 -22.57 -1.38
CA MET A 232 -12.19 -21.47 -2.28
C MET A 232 -13.65 -21.53 -2.79
N SER A 233 -14.36 -22.65 -2.58
CA SER A 233 -15.79 -22.78 -2.86
C SER A 233 -16.69 -22.14 -1.80
N ALA A 234 -16.14 -21.77 -0.64
CA ALA A 234 -16.89 -21.16 0.45
C ALA A 234 -17.56 -19.85 -0.01
N THR A 235 -18.83 -19.68 0.39
CA THR A 235 -19.61 -18.48 0.09
C THR A 235 -19.31 -17.40 1.11
N ILE A 236 -19.15 -16.16 0.65
CA ILE A 236 -19.03 -14.97 1.49
C ILE A 236 -20.44 -14.43 1.74
N PRO A 237 -21.02 -14.61 2.94
CA PRO A 237 -22.47 -14.41 3.15
C PRO A 237 -22.94 -12.99 2.81
N SER A 238 -22.14 -11.97 3.14
CA SER A 238 -22.47 -10.56 2.90
C SER A 238 -22.65 -10.18 1.43
N PHE A 239 -22.11 -10.97 0.50
CA PHE A 239 -22.09 -10.63 -0.93
C PHE A 239 -22.67 -11.73 -1.83
N GLY A 240 -23.00 -12.91 -1.29
CA GLY A 240 -23.58 -14.02 -2.05
C GLY A 240 -22.69 -14.58 -3.16
N ILE A 241 -21.37 -14.38 -3.07
CA ILE A 241 -20.38 -14.90 -4.03
C ILE A 241 -19.39 -15.83 -3.32
N THR A 242 -18.75 -16.73 -4.07
CA THR A 242 -17.70 -17.59 -3.52
C THR A 242 -16.37 -16.86 -3.40
N ARG A 243 -15.46 -17.37 -2.56
CA ARG A 243 -14.09 -16.84 -2.46
C ARG A 243 -13.37 -16.88 -3.80
N LEU A 244 -13.52 -17.97 -4.55
CA LEU A 244 -13.01 -18.10 -5.90
C LEU A 244 -13.55 -17.03 -6.85
N GLN A 245 -14.83 -16.68 -6.76
CA GLN A 245 -15.39 -15.62 -7.60
C GLN A 245 -14.83 -14.25 -7.25
N ALA A 246 -14.64 -13.94 -5.96
CA ALA A 246 -13.97 -12.71 -5.53
C ALA A 246 -12.52 -12.64 -6.04
N ALA A 247 -11.77 -13.74 -5.96
CA ALA A 247 -10.42 -13.84 -6.49
C ALA A 247 -10.34 -13.63 -8.02
N LYS A 248 -11.29 -14.21 -8.77
CA LYS A 248 -11.39 -14.00 -10.22
C LYS A 248 -11.66 -12.55 -10.59
N ASP A 249 -12.57 -11.90 -9.87
CA ASP A 249 -12.87 -10.49 -10.08
C ASP A 249 -11.65 -9.59 -9.83
N ALA A 250 -10.93 -9.83 -8.74
CA ALA A 250 -9.74 -9.05 -8.39
C ALA A 250 -8.58 -9.29 -9.38
N ALA A 251 -8.39 -10.54 -9.82
CA ALA A 251 -7.44 -10.90 -10.88
C ALA A 251 -7.78 -10.25 -12.23
N GLN A 252 -9.06 -10.19 -12.60
CA GLN A 252 -9.48 -9.50 -13.84
C GLN A 252 -9.27 -7.99 -13.73
N MET A 253 -9.56 -7.39 -12.57
CA MET A 253 -9.28 -5.97 -12.32
C MET A 253 -7.78 -5.66 -12.42
N PHE A 254 -6.93 -6.52 -11.86
CA PHE A 254 -5.47 -6.41 -12.01
C PHE A 254 -5.04 -6.40 -13.46
N ALA A 255 -5.61 -7.31 -14.25
CA ALA A 255 -5.35 -7.39 -15.67
C ALA A 255 -5.78 -6.08 -16.36
N ASP A 256 -6.98 -5.56 -16.09
CA ASP A 256 -7.50 -4.33 -16.68
C ASP A 256 -6.72 -3.06 -16.30
N MET A 257 -5.86 -3.10 -15.28
CA MET A 257 -4.94 -2.03 -14.93
C MET A 257 -3.68 -1.98 -15.80
N ILE A 258 -3.26 -3.08 -16.44
CA ILE A 258 -1.99 -3.12 -17.22
C ILE A 258 -2.08 -2.20 -18.45
N ASP A 259 -1.00 -1.51 -18.79
CA ASP A 259 -0.96 -0.66 -19.99
C ASP A 259 -0.89 -1.52 -21.25
N ILE A 260 -1.93 -1.42 -22.07
CA ILE A 260 -2.00 -2.14 -23.34
C ILE A 260 -1.00 -1.64 -24.39
N THR A 261 -0.38 -0.49 -24.15
CA THR A 261 0.64 0.11 -25.03
C THR A 261 2.06 -0.31 -24.67
N GLU A 262 2.26 -0.95 -23.52
CA GLU A 262 3.55 -1.50 -23.08
C GLU A 262 3.63 -3.00 -23.46
N GLY A 263 4.85 -3.54 -23.54
CA GLY A 263 5.09 -4.90 -23.99
C GLY A 263 4.84 -5.97 -22.94
N HIS A 264 4.14 -5.66 -21.85
CA HIS A 264 3.85 -6.62 -20.78
C HIS A 264 3.12 -7.86 -21.29
N ARG A 265 3.35 -8.99 -20.62
CA ARG A 265 2.67 -10.25 -20.84
C ARG A 265 2.11 -10.80 -19.56
N LEU A 266 0.88 -11.31 -19.62
CA LEU A 266 0.18 -11.89 -18.48
C LEU A 266 -0.15 -13.36 -18.76
N GLY A 267 -0.01 -14.21 -17.75
CA GLY A 267 -0.44 -15.60 -17.76
C GLY A 267 -1.23 -15.97 -16.51
N LEU A 268 -1.90 -17.12 -16.54
CA LEU A 268 -2.69 -17.65 -15.42
C LEU A 268 -2.28 -19.09 -15.12
N VAL A 269 -1.96 -19.32 -13.87
CA VAL A 269 -1.79 -20.63 -13.26
C VAL A 269 -2.84 -20.77 -12.17
N SER A 270 -3.51 -21.91 -12.12
CA SER A 270 -4.33 -22.30 -10.97
C SER A 270 -3.77 -23.53 -10.30
N PHE A 271 -3.91 -23.66 -8.98
CA PHE A 271 -3.39 -24.81 -8.25
C PHE A 271 -4.36 -25.35 -7.20
N SER A 272 -4.32 -26.67 -6.99
CA SER A 272 -4.87 -27.33 -5.81
C SER A 272 -3.95 -28.47 -5.38
N ASN A 273 -4.26 -29.73 -5.72
CA ASN A 273 -3.33 -30.87 -5.54
C ASN A 273 -2.09 -30.76 -6.44
N ALA A 274 -2.26 -30.12 -7.59
CA ALA A 274 -1.24 -29.83 -8.59
C ALA A 274 -1.57 -28.50 -9.27
N ALA A 275 -0.63 -27.96 -10.04
CA ALA A 275 -0.81 -26.73 -10.80
C ALA A 275 -1.16 -26.97 -12.27
N THR A 276 -1.98 -26.09 -12.83
CA THR A 276 -2.38 -26.06 -14.23
C THR A 276 -2.07 -24.69 -14.79
N THR A 277 -1.39 -24.61 -15.93
CA THR A 277 -1.28 -23.35 -16.69
C THR A 277 -2.55 -23.18 -17.53
N ASN A 278 -3.47 -22.35 -17.05
CA ASN A 278 -4.75 -22.08 -17.72
C ASN A 278 -4.59 -21.10 -18.89
N LEU A 279 -3.60 -20.20 -18.82
CA LEU A 279 -3.30 -19.24 -19.87
C LEU A 279 -1.78 -19.05 -19.98
N GLY A 280 -1.22 -19.29 -21.17
CA GLY A 280 0.17 -18.95 -21.47
C GLY A 280 0.40 -17.44 -21.54
N LEU A 281 1.66 -17.00 -21.56
CA LEU A 281 2.00 -15.56 -21.60
C LEU A 281 1.37 -14.88 -22.82
N THR A 282 0.41 -14.00 -22.55
CA THR A 282 -0.42 -13.29 -23.54
C THR A 282 -0.11 -11.81 -23.51
N ASN A 283 -0.05 -11.17 -24.69
CA ASN A 283 0.28 -9.75 -24.83
C ASN A 283 -0.79 -8.82 -24.24
N ALA A 284 -0.37 -7.62 -23.86
CA ALA A 284 -1.19 -6.62 -23.19
C ALA A 284 -2.54 -6.32 -23.87
N ALA A 285 -2.53 -6.20 -25.19
CA ALA A 285 -3.72 -5.84 -25.98
C ALA A 285 -4.86 -6.87 -25.95
N THR A 286 -4.57 -8.15 -25.70
CA THR A 286 -5.57 -9.24 -25.78
C THR A 286 -5.73 -10.04 -24.50
N PHE A 287 -4.86 -9.85 -23.49
CA PHE A 287 -4.92 -10.72 -22.31
C PHE A 287 -6.23 -10.54 -21.53
N SER A 288 -6.87 -9.37 -21.47
CA SER A 288 -8.05 -9.18 -20.59
C SER A 288 -9.20 -10.12 -21.01
N SER A 289 -9.51 -10.20 -22.30
CA SER A 289 -10.48 -11.16 -22.82
C SER A 289 -10.02 -12.61 -22.67
N ALA A 290 -8.73 -12.90 -22.93
CA ALA A 290 -8.20 -14.26 -22.84
C ALA A 290 -8.19 -14.79 -21.40
N LEU A 291 -7.89 -13.93 -20.43
CA LEU A 291 -7.89 -14.22 -19.01
C LEU A 291 -9.31 -14.50 -18.51
N GLY A 292 -10.29 -13.68 -18.91
CA GLY A 292 -11.70 -13.93 -18.58
C GLY A 292 -12.18 -15.29 -19.08
N SER A 293 -11.80 -15.67 -20.32
CA SER A 293 -12.09 -17.02 -20.85
C SER A 293 -11.39 -18.12 -20.05
N ALA A 294 -10.09 -17.98 -19.75
CA ALA A 294 -9.33 -18.97 -18.99
C ALA A 294 -9.90 -19.17 -17.56
N MET A 295 -10.25 -18.07 -16.87
CA MET A 295 -10.82 -18.11 -15.52
C MET A 295 -12.21 -18.73 -15.45
N SER A 296 -12.99 -18.72 -16.54
CA SER A 296 -14.32 -19.35 -16.54
C SER A 296 -14.26 -20.87 -16.31
N SER A 297 -13.16 -21.51 -16.70
CA SER A 297 -12.92 -22.95 -16.51
C SER A 297 -12.36 -23.35 -15.14
N VAL A 298 -11.91 -22.38 -14.33
CA VAL A 298 -11.29 -22.65 -13.03
C VAL A 298 -12.37 -22.94 -11.99
N THR A 299 -12.32 -24.12 -11.37
CA THR A 299 -13.27 -24.56 -10.35
C THR A 299 -12.56 -24.97 -9.06
N ALA A 300 -13.19 -24.68 -7.92
CA ALA A 300 -12.67 -24.99 -6.59
C ALA A 300 -12.82 -26.49 -6.27
N SER A 301 -11.71 -27.16 -5.95
CA SER A 301 -11.65 -28.57 -5.54
C SER A 301 -10.25 -28.96 -5.07
N GLY A 302 -10.19 -29.98 -4.20
CA GLY A 302 -8.94 -30.62 -3.82
C GLY A 302 -8.20 -29.91 -2.69
N THR A 303 -6.91 -30.22 -2.57
CA THR A 303 -6.02 -29.76 -1.49
C THR A 303 -5.26 -28.47 -1.88
N THR A 304 -4.33 -28.01 -1.05
CA THR A 304 -3.62 -26.73 -1.24
C THR A 304 -2.11 -26.97 -1.38
N SER A 305 -1.61 -26.94 -2.62
CA SER A 305 -0.18 -27.06 -2.95
C SER A 305 0.39 -25.72 -3.46
N ILE A 306 0.77 -24.84 -2.54
CA ILE A 306 1.31 -23.53 -2.90
C ILE A 306 2.62 -23.68 -3.69
N GLY A 307 3.47 -24.64 -3.33
CA GLY A 307 4.72 -24.91 -4.04
C GLY A 307 4.51 -25.38 -5.49
N ALA A 308 3.46 -26.18 -5.78
CA ALA A 308 3.11 -26.50 -7.17
C ALA A 308 2.78 -25.24 -7.97
N GLY A 309 1.94 -24.36 -7.40
CA GLY A 309 1.52 -23.11 -8.02
C GLY A 309 2.72 -22.20 -8.34
N LEU A 310 3.61 -22.01 -7.37
CA LEU A 310 4.81 -21.20 -7.52
C LEU A 310 5.78 -21.76 -8.56
N ASN A 311 6.03 -23.08 -8.58
CA ASN A 311 6.90 -23.71 -9.58
C ASN A 311 6.34 -23.53 -11.01
N ALA A 312 5.03 -23.72 -11.19
CA ALA A 312 4.39 -23.50 -12.49
C ALA A 312 4.38 -22.01 -12.89
N GLY A 313 4.12 -21.11 -11.94
CA GLY A 313 4.20 -19.66 -12.16
C GLY A 313 5.60 -19.23 -12.57
N GLN A 314 6.64 -19.73 -11.89
CA GLN A 314 8.03 -19.46 -12.22
C GLN A 314 8.40 -19.97 -13.61
N ALA A 315 8.02 -21.20 -13.96
CA ALA A 315 8.23 -21.75 -15.29
C ALA A 315 7.53 -20.91 -16.37
N LEU A 316 6.31 -20.43 -16.09
CA LEU A 316 5.56 -19.60 -17.02
C LEU A 316 6.23 -18.25 -17.26
N VAL A 317 6.59 -17.49 -16.23
CA VAL A 317 7.20 -16.16 -16.41
C VAL A 317 8.58 -16.23 -17.05
N THR A 318 9.34 -17.28 -16.78
CA THR A 318 10.67 -17.51 -17.37
C THR A 318 10.61 -17.95 -18.84
N SER A 319 9.49 -18.49 -19.32
CA SER A 319 9.32 -18.89 -20.73
C SER A 319 9.32 -17.73 -21.73
N GLY A 320 9.01 -16.50 -21.29
CA GLY A 320 8.98 -15.31 -22.14
C GLY A 320 10.24 -14.46 -22.08
N SER A 321 10.43 -13.58 -23.06
CA SER A 321 11.64 -12.77 -23.23
C SER A 321 11.70 -11.49 -22.40
N GLN A 322 10.61 -11.06 -21.76
CA GLN A 322 10.62 -9.78 -21.03
C GLN A 322 11.55 -9.81 -19.82
N PRO A 323 12.34 -8.76 -19.56
CA PRO A 323 13.40 -8.78 -18.55
C PRO A 323 12.84 -8.85 -17.12
N ARG A 324 11.70 -8.22 -16.83
CA ARG A 324 11.06 -8.29 -15.50
C ARG A 324 10.16 -9.51 -15.40
N LYS A 325 10.22 -10.21 -14.25
CA LYS A 325 9.37 -11.36 -13.90
C LYS A 325 8.58 -11.05 -12.64
N GLY A 326 7.28 -11.36 -12.63
CA GLY A 326 6.41 -11.14 -11.48
C GLY A 326 5.41 -12.27 -11.26
N ILE A 327 5.14 -12.62 -10.01
CA ILE A 327 4.09 -13.58 -9.63
C ILE A 327 3.14 -12.89 -8.65
N VAL A 328 1.84 -12.92 -8.94
CA VAL A 328 0.78 -12.59 -7.98
C VAL A 328 0.20 -13.90 -7.47
N LEU A 329 0.59 -14.32 -6.26
CA LEU A 329 0.08 -15.51 -5.59
C LEU A 329 -1.14 -15.15 -4.75
N LEU A 330 -2.24 -15.89 -4.92
CA LEU A 330 -3.41 -15.81 -4.04
C LEU A 330 -3.73 -17.19 -3.45
N THR A 331 -3.96 -17.25 -2.14
CA THR A 331 -4.41 -18.45 -1.42
C THR A 331 -5.35 -18.10 -0.27
N ASP A 332 -6.28 -18.99 0.07
CA ASP A 332 -7.15 -18.86 1.26
C ASP A 332 -6.79 -19.86 2.38
N GLY A 333 -5.65 -20.57 2.26
CA GLY A 333 -5.32 -21.67 3.16
C GLY A 333 -3.83 -21.92 3.38
N ARG A 334 -3.53 -22.81 4.33
CA ARG A 334 -2.19 -23.38 4.55
C ARG A 334 -1.90 -24.45 3.52
N GLU A 335 -0.65 -24.53 3.08
CA GLU A 335 -0.20 -25.67 2.26
C GLU A 335 -0.34 -26.97 3.04
N ASN A 336 -0.92 -27.99 2.41
CA ASN A 336 -1.17 -29.29 3.03
C ASN A 336 -0.84 -30.48 2.11
N VAL A 337 -0.31 -30.21 0.91
CA VAL A 337 0.23 -31.24 0.03
C VAL A 337 1.46 -30.74 -0.73
N ALA A 338 2.45 -31.62 -0.90
CA ALA A 338 3.66 -31.32 -1.66
C ALA A 338 3.35 -31.07 -3.15
N PRO A 339 4.17 -30.27 -3.86
CA PRO A 339 5.35 -29.54 -3.37
C PRO A 339 5.00 -28.39 -2.42
N MET A 340 5.81 -28.24 -1.36
CA MET A 340 5.69 -27.16 -0.37
C MET A 340 6.57 -25.96 -0.75
N ILE A 341 6.26 -24.77 -0.20
CA ILE A 341 7.01 -23.51 -0.37
C ILE A 341 8.51 -23.70 -0.08
N ALA A 342 8.85 -24.50 0.93
CA ALA A 342 10.24 -24.76 1.33
C ALA A 342 11.12 -25.32 0.19
N ASN A 343 10.51 -25.91 -0.85
CA ASN A 343 11.19 -26.53 -1.98
C ASN A 343 11.15 -25.68 -3.27
N VAL A 344 10.74 -24.41 -3.18
CA VAL A 344 10.60 -23.50 -4.33
C VAL A 344 11.82 -22.60 -4.47
N ASN A 345 12.27 -22.38 -5.71
CA ASN A 345 13.26 -21.36 -6.05
C ASN A 345 12.69 -20.39 -7.09
N LEU A 346 12.53 -19.12 -6.72
CA LEU A 346 11.98 -18.08 -7.59
C LEU A 346 13.05 -17.19 -8.26
N GLY A 347 14.33 -17.38 -7.94
CA GLY A 347 15.41 -16.53 -8.45
C GLY A 347 15.19 -15.05 -8.09
N ASP A 348 15.16 -14.19 -9.12
CA ASP A 348 14.89 -12.74 -8.99
C ASP A 348 13.43 -12.37 -9.32
N THR A 349 12.51 -13.34 -9.37
CA THR A 349 11.11 -13.09 -9.69
C THR A 349 10.41 -12.38 -8.53
N ASN A 350 9.93 -11.17 -8.77
CA ASN A 350 9.15 -10.40 -7.79
C ASN A 350 7.84 -11.13 -7.43
N LEU A 351 7.50 -11.20 -6.14
CA LEU A 351 6.33 -11.93 -5.65
C LEU A 351 5.42 -11.04 -4.82
N CYS A 352 4.18 -10.81 -5.29
CA CYS A 352 3.12 -10.34 -4.42
C CYS A 352 2.32 -11.54 -3.93
N ALA A 353 2.24 -11.76 -2.62
CA ALA A 353 1.48 -12.85 -2.03
C ALA A 353 0.24 -12.29 -1.29
N ILE A 354 -0.90 -12.93 -1.50
CA ILE A 354 -2.21 -12.49 -1.02
C ILE A 354 -2.87 -13.62 -0.24
N GLY A 355 -3.18 -13.36 1.03
CA GLY A 355 -4.02 -14.24 1.86
C GLY A 355 -5.47 -13.81 1.82
N PHE A 356 -6.37 -14.72 1.45
CA PHE A 356 -7.81 -14.45 1.39
C PHE A 356 -8.63 -15.27 2.39
N ALA A 357 -8.22 -15.23 3.66
CA ALA A 357 -8.88 -15.92 4.77
C ALA A 357 -8.54 -15.25 6.11
N SER A 358 -9.07 -15.79 7.20
CA SER A 358 -8.65 -15.39 8.54
C SER A 358 -7.19 -15.75 8.80
N PRO A 359 -6.47 -15.00 9.66
CA PRO A 359 -5.09 -15.30 10.00
C PRO A 359 -4.86 -16.72 10.53
N SER A 360 -5.87 -17.34 11.18
CA SER A 360 -5.81 -18.74 11.64
C SER A 360 -5.59 -19.73 10.49
N ASN A 361 -6.18 -19.44 9.34
CA ASN A 361 -6.22 -20.33 8.18
C ASN A 361 -5.02 -20.12 7.24
N LEU A 362 -4.15 -19.16 7.55
CA LEU A 362 -3.00 -18.79 6.72
C LEU A 362 -1.69 -19.02 7.47
N ASP A 363 -0.61 -19.24 6.73
CA ASP A 363 0.76 -19.17 7.23
C ASP A 363 1.39 -17.84 6.81
N GLY A 364 0.90 -16.75 7.43
CA GLY A 364 1.26 -15.37 7.06
C GLY A 364 2.77 -15.10 7.17
N ALA A 365 3.42 -15.63 8.21
CA ALA A 365 4.87 -15.50 8.39
C ALA A 365 5.66 -16.15 7.24
N LYS A 366 5.27 -17.36 6.80
CA LYS A 366 5.92 -18.03 5.68
C LYS A 366 5.70 -17.28 4.36
N LEU A 367 4.48 -16.81 4.11
CA LEU A 367 4.12 -16.08 2.88
C LEU A 367 4.79 -14.70 2.81
N ARG A 368 4.86 -13.97 3.93
CA ARG A 368 5.64 -12.73 4.05
C ARG A 368 7.11 -12.96 3.79
N ASN A 369 7.73 -13.90 4.51
CA ASN A 369 9.15 -14.22 4.33
C ASN A 369 9.48 -14.59 2.87
N LEU A 370 8.58 -15.30 2.20
CA LEU A 370 8.73 -15.63 0.79
C LEU A 370 8.63 -14.37 -0.09
N ALA A 371 7.61 -13.53 0.09
CA ALA A 371 7.39 -12.32 -0.70
C ALA A 371 8.50 -11.28 -0.52
N GLU A 372 8.92 -11.01 0.72
CA GLU A 372 9.97 -10.03 1.03
C GLU A 372 11.34 -10.45 0.50
N LYS A 373 11.68 -11.75 0.54
CA LYS A 373 12.90 -12.28 -0.10
C LYS A 373 12.95 -11.99 -1.60
N GLN A 374 11.79 -11.86 -2.23
CA GLN A 374 11.63 -11.53 -3.65
C GLN A 374 11.44 -10.03 -3.93
N GLY A 375 11.64 -9.16 -2.93
CA GLY A 375 11.41 -7.71 -3.06
C GLY A 375 9.95 -7.35 -3.32
N GLY A 376 9.03 -8.25 -3.00
CA GLY A 376 7.59 -8.03 -3.13
C GLY A 376 6.91 -7.84 -1.78
N ILE A 377 5.60 -8.03 -1.73
CA ILE A 377 4.76 -7.72 -0.56
C ILE A 377 3.85 -8.89 -0.20
N TRP A 378 3.52 -8.99 1.10
CA TRP A 378 2.47 -9.86 1.62
C TRP A 378 1.38 -9.02 2.27
N THR A 379 0.13 -9.41 2.07
CA THR A 379 -1.00 -8.85 2.78
C THR A 379 -2.15 -9.85 2.82
N SER A 380 -3.04 -9.68 3.79
CA SER A 380 -4.18 -10.57 3.99
C SER A 380 -5.49 -9.78 4.21
N THR A 381 -6.58 -10.37 3.77
CA THR A 381 -7.93 -9.85 4.01
C THR A 381 -8.98 -10.95 3.92
N GLN A 382 -10.16 -10.67 4.48
CA GLN A 382 -11.37 -11.48 4.32
C GLN A 382 -12.44 -10.74 3.52
N ASP A 383 -12.20 -9.47 3.20
CA ASP A 383 -13.15 -8.58 2.55
C ASP A 383 -12.89 -8.51 1.03
N PRO A 384 -13.87 -8.79 0.17
CA PRO A 384 -13.73 -8.71 -1.29
C PRO A 384 -13.39 -7.32 -1.84
N VAL A 385 -13.81 -6.24 -1.18
CA VAL A 385 -13.43 -4.86 -1.56
C VAL A 385 -11.96 -4.63 -1.24
N GLU A 386 -11.53 -4.98 -0.04
CA GLU A 386 -10.10 -4.90 0.33
C GLU A 386 -9.24 -5.82 -0.54
N LEU A 387 -9.73 -7.01 -0.93
CA LEU A 387 -9.01 -7.92 -1.81
C LEU A 387 -8.61 -7.22 -3.11
N LYS A 388 -9.51 -6.42 -3.70
CA LYS A 388 -9.17 -5.63 -4.88
C LYS A 388 -8.13 -4.57 -4.60
N LYS A 389 -8.22 -3.87 -3.46
CA LYS A 389 -7.18 -2.91 -3.04
C LYS A 389 -5.82 -3.59 -2.91
N VAL A 390 -5.77 -4.80 -2.38
CA VAL A 390 -4.54 -5.61 -2.33
C VAL A 390 -3.99 -5.88 -3.74
N PHE A 391 -4.83 -6.20 -4.72
CA PHE A 391 -4.37 -6.33 -6.12
C PHE A 391 -3.88 -4.99 -6.70
N VAL A 392 -4.43 -3.85 -6.29
CA VAL A 392 -3.89 -2.51 -6.62
C VAL A 392 -2.49 -2.32 -6.03
N GLN A 393 -2.24 -2.78 -4.80
CA GLN A 393 -0.92 -2.75 -4.17
C GLN A 393 0.08 -3.69 -4.87
N CYS A 394 -0.35 -4.90 -5.24
CA CYS A 394 0.48 -5.78 -6.05
C CYS A 394 0.87 -5.11 -7.37
N PHE A 395 -0.10 -4.42 -8.00
CA PHE A 395 0.15 -3.69 -9.24
C PHE A 395 1.18 -2.56 -9.04
N SER A 396 1.05 -1.76 -7.98
CA SER A 396 1.99 -0.66 -7.69
C SER A 396 3.39 -1.15 -7.25
N ASN A 397 3.49 -2.35 -6.72
CA ASN A 397 4.79 -3.00 -6.46
C ASN A 397 5.44 -3.51 -7.76
N MET A 398 4.63 -4.09 -8.66
CA MET A 398 5.08 -4.78 -9.87
C MET A 398 5.35 -3.87 -11.07
N PHE A 399 4.66 -2.75 -11.20
CA PHE A 399 4.78 -1.86 -12.36
C PHE A 399 5.28 -0.48 -11.93
N ASP A 400 5.64 0.36 -12.90
CA ASP A 400 5.96 1.77 -12.66
C ASP A 400 4.69 2.59 -12.39
N ALA A 401 4.07 2.30 -11.25
CA ALA A 401 2.87 2.96 -10.77
C ALA A 401 2.97 3.10 -9.24
N VAL A 402 2.89 4.32 -8.73
CA VAL A 402 2.92 4.60 -7.29
C VAL A 402 1.51 4.87 -6.79
N GLN A 403 1.17 4.34 -5.62
CA GLN A 403 -0.11 4.64 -4.99
C GLN A 403 -0.09 6.07 -4.44
N ALA A 404 -1.00 6.90 -4.94
CA ALA A 404 -1.10 8.30 -4.53
C ALA A 404 -2.18 8.48 -3.47
N ILE A 405 -3.34 7.84 -3.64
CA ILE A 405 -4.53 8.00 -2.81
C ILE A 405 -5.33 6.69 -2.80
N ASP A 406 -5.84 6.26 -1.64
CA ASP A 406 -6.59 5.00 -1.52
C ASP A 406 -7.72 4.97 -0.46
N PRO A 407 -8.73 5.86 -0.52
CA PRO A 407 -9.86 5.85 0.40
C PRO A 407 -10.76 4.63 0.20
N LEU A 408 -11.24 4.07 1.31
CA LEU A 408 -12.39 3.17 1.38
C LEU A 408 -13.57 3.96 1.95
N ASP A 409 -14.74 3.86 1.33
CA ASP A 409 -15.91 4.64 1.72
C ASP A 409 -17.21 3.90 1.35
N VAL A 410 -18.35 4.38 1.85
CA VAL A 410 -19.68 3.81 1.59
C VAL A 410 -20.49 4.80 0.78
N LEU A 411 -20.92 4.41 -0.41
CA LEU A 411 -21.76 5.25 -1.26
C LEU A 411 -23.24 4.98 -0.95
N PRO A 412 -23.98 5.90 -0.32
CA PRO A 412 -25.38 5.66 0.00
C PRO A 412 -26.22 5.56 -1.27
N TYR A 413 -27.19 4.65 -1.33
CA TYR A 413 -28.11 4.57 -2.48
C TYR A 413 -28.91 5.87 -2.69
N THR A 414 -29.09 6.64 -1.63
CA THR A 414 -29.76 7.94 -1.64
C THR A 414 -28.89 9.06 -2.23
N SER A 415 -27.55 8.96 -2.11
CA SER A 415 -26.58 9.90 -2.69
C SER A 415 -25.72 9.16 -3.72
N PRO A 416 -26.16 9.05 -4.99
CA PRO A 416 -25.55 8.17 -5.98
C PRO A 416 -24.18 8.65 -6.48
N ILE A 417 -23.58 9.67 -5.88
CA ILE A 417 -22.33 10.28 -6.32
C ILE A 417 -21.44 10.54 -5.11
N SER A 418 -20.20 10.07 -5.18
CA SER A 418 -19.22 10.25 -4.11
C SER A 418 -18.68 11.69 -4.03
N PRO A 419 -18.10 12.08 -2.90
CA PRO A 419 -17.11 13.16 -2.86
C PRO A 419 -15.97 12.92 -3.87
N PRO A 420 -15.27 13.96 -4.33
CA PRO A 420 -14.11 13.79 -5.22
C PRO A 420 -12.92 13.21 -4.49
N THR A 421 -12.31 12.19 -5.08
CA THR A 421 -10.93 11.79 -4.82
C THR A 421 -10.01 12.66 -5.66
N ILE A 422 -9.23 13.55 -5.02
CA ILE A 422 -8.43 14.58 -5.69
C ILE A 422 -6.95 14.20 -5.71
N HIS A 423 -6.39 13.96 -6.89
CA HIS A 423 -4.96 13.75 -7.12
C HIS A 423 -4.29 15.00 -7.67
N GLY A 424 -3.39 15.59 -6.90
CA GLY A 424 -2.50 16.65 -7.37
C GLY A 424 -1.36 16.04 -8.20
N ALA A 425 -1.38 16.28 -9.51
CA ALA A 425 -0.33 15.81 -10.41
C ALA A 425 0.83 16.82 -10.48
N MET A 426 2.06 16.32 -10.34
CA MET A 426 3.29 17.11 -10.47
C MET A 426 4.31 16.33 -11.31
N SER A 427 4.40 16.67 -12.59
CA SER A 427 5.27 15.99 -13.55
C SER A 427 5.00 14.49 -13.71
N ASP A 428 3.80 14.02 -13.36
CA ASP A 428 3.37 12.64 -13.59
C ASP A 428 3.23 12.39 -15.09
N ASP A 429 3.57 11.18 -15.55
CA ASP A 429 3.48 10.76 -16.96
C ASP A 429 2.15 10.05 -17.27
N ALA A 430 1.51 9.47 -16.25
CA ALA A 430 0.20 8.87 -16.35
C ALA A 430 -0.50 8.85 -14.98
N ILE A 431 -1.82 8.87 -15.00
CA ILE A 431 -2.68 8.67 -13.83
C ILE A 431 -3.61 7.49 -14.10
N ILE A 432 -3.81 6.61 -13.13
CA ILE A 432 -4.72 5.47 -13.21
C ILE A 432 -5.71 5.59 -12.05
N PHE A 433 -6.98 5.80 -12.36
CA PHE A 433 -8.08 5.75 -11.40
C PHE A 433 -8.66 4.35 -11.38
N VAL A 434 -8.73 3.74 -10.20
CA VAL A 434 -9.25 2.38 -9.99
C VAL A 434 -10.41 2.46 -9.03
N LEU A 435 -11.62 2.27 -9.55
CA LEU A 435 -12.83 2.14 -8.75
C LEU A 435 -13.18 0.66 -8.60
N GLY A 436 -13.35 0.19 -7.36
CA GLY A 436 -13.83 -1.16 -7.07
C GLY A 436 -14.88 -1.17 -5.96
N TRP A 437 -15.79 -2.13 -6.01
CA TRP A 437 -16.87 -2.34 -5.02
C TRP A 437 -17.19 -3.83 -4.87
N ALA A 438 -17.94 -4.26 -3.86
CA ALA A 438 -18.22 -5.69 -3.66
C ALA A 438 -19.58 -6.16 -4.21
N ASP A 439 -20.65 -5.37 -4.07
CA ASP A 439 -21.99 -5.77 -4.50
C ASP A 439 -22.08 -5.87 -6.04
N PRO A 440 -22.24 -7.07 -6.61
CA PRO A 440 -22.34 -7.24 -8.06
C PRO A 440 -23.66 -6.76 -8.65
N ASN A 441 -24.67 -6.46 -7.83
CA ASN A 441 -25.92 -5.86 -8.27
C ASN A 441 -25.80 -4.35 -8.42
N ALA A 442 -24.85 -3.73 -7.72
CA ALA A 442 -24.52 -2.33 -7.89
C ALA A 442 -23.68 -2.12 -9.17
N ARG A 443 -23.96 -1.03 -9.88
CA ARG A 443 -23.21 -0.62 -11.05
C ARG A 443 -22.62 0.75 -10.81
N LEU A 444 -21.31 0.85 -10.63
CA LEU A 444 -20.63 2.13 -10.45
C LEU A 444 -19.75 2.46 -11.66
N ARG A 445 -19.54 3.76 -11.90
CA ARG A 445 -18.62 4.29 -12.93
C ARG A 445 -17.79 5.44 -12.39
N LEU A 446 -16.54 5.55 -12.84
CA LEU A 446 -15.69 6.72 -12.65
C LEU A 446 -16.15 7.88 -13.53
N ALA A 447 -16.36 9.04 -12.91
CA ALA A 447 -16.42 10.34 -13.56
C ALA A 447 -15.16 11.13 -13.19
N VAL A 448 -14.40 11.58 -14.19
CA VAL A 448 -13.11 12.26 -13.99
C VAL A 448 -13.16 13.66 -14.61
N THR A 449 -12.68 14.65 -13.86
CA THR A 449 -12.49 16.04 -14.34
C THR A 449 -11.02 16.42 -14.30
N THR A 450 -10.59 17.12 -15.35
CA THR A 450 -9.22 17.66 -15.55
C THR A 450 -8.95 18.86 -14.63
N PRO A 451 -7.69 19.29 -14.46
CA PRO A 451 -7.32 20.47 -13.68
C PRO A 451 -8.02 21.77 -14.10
N SER A 452 -8.34 21.95 -15.39
CA SER A 452 -9.12 23.09 -15.86
C SER A 452 -10.63 22.94 -15.63
N GLY A 453 -11.08 21.85 -15.01
CA GLY A 453 -12.49 21.51 -14.82
C GLY A 453 -13.20 20.99 -16.08
N GLY A 454 -12.47 20.57 -17.12
CA GLY A 454 -13.02 19.89 -18.29
C GLY A 454 -13.32 18.41 -18.04
N VAL A 455 -14.26 17.81 -18.77
CA VAL A 455 -14.64 16.41 -18.62
C VAL A 455 -13.64 15.50 -19.32
N LEU A 456 -13.24 14.40 -18.68
CA LEU A 456 -12.40 13.40 -19.33
C LEU A 456 -13.25 12.58 -20.32
N ASN A 457 -12.85 12.58 -21.60
CA ASN A 457 -13.45 11.67 -22.58
C ASN A 457 -12.89 10.25 -22.38
N LEU A 458 -13.70 9.35 -21.83
CA LEU A 458 -13.32 7.95 -21.57
C LEU A 458 -13.03 7.12 -22.84
N ALA A 459 -13.48 7.58 -24.00
CA ALA A 459 -13.19 7.00 -25.31
C ALA A 459 -12.18 7.82 -26.12
N GLY A 460 -11.61 8.87 -25.51
CA GLY A 460 -10.68 9.80 -26.17
C GLY A 460 -9.27 9.22 -26.34
N PRO A 461 -8.47 9.80 -27.24
CA PRO A 461 -7.08 9.40 -27.43
C PRO A 461 -6.27 9.61 -26.15
N GLY A 462 -5.37 8.67 -25.83
CA GLY A 462 -4.55 8.71 -24.61
C GLY A 462 -5.30 8.30 -23.33
N VAL A 463 -6.56 7.86 -23.43
CA VAL A 463 -7.36 7.33 -22.32
C VAL A 463 -7.65 5.86 -22.56
N GLN A 464 -7.45 5.03 -21.54
CA GLN A 464 -7.88 3.63 -21.53
C GLN A 464 -8.93 3.45 -20.43
N SER A 465 -10.17 3.16 -20.81
CA SER A 465 -11.26 2.83 -19.90
C SER A 465 -11.60 1.34 -20.01
N ARG A 466 -11.68 0.64 -18.87
CA ARG A 466 -12.03 -0.77 -18.75
C ARG A 466 -13.05 -0.96 -17.64
N VAL A 467 -14.15 -1.62 -17.94
CA VAL A 467 -15.24 -1.83 -16.99
C VAL A 467 -15.48 -3.31 -16.85
N GLY A 468 -15.45 -3.80 -15.62
CA GLY A 468 -15.76 -5.17 -15.29
C GLY A 468 -17.05 -5.34 -14.51
N ARG A 469 -17.15 -6.50 -13.84
CA ARG A 469 -18.34 -6.87 -13.04
C ARG A 469 -18.55 -5.92 -11.87
N THR A 470 -17.46 -5.58 -11.20
CA THR A 470 -17.45 -4.86 -9.92
C THR A 470 -16.25 -3.90 -9.81
N TRP A 471 -15.78 -3.39 -10.95
CA TRP A 471 -14.71 -2.39 -11.05
C TRP A 471 -14.82 -1.54 -12.31
N HIS A 472 -14.17 -0.37 -12.29
CA HIS A 472 -13.91 0.48 -13.45
C HIS A 472 -12.50 1.06 -13.31
N VAL A 473 -11.63 0.80 -14.30
CA VAL A 473 -10.27 1.35 -14.39
C VAL A 473 -10.22 2.40 -15.50
N VAL A 474 -9.64 3.56 -15.20
CA VAL A 474 -9.39 4.64 -16.17
C VAL A 474 -7.93 5.07 -16.09
N ARG A 475 -7.13 4.75 -17.11
CA ARG A 475 -5.77 5.29 -17.29
C ARG A 475 -5.82 6.52 -18.19
N VAL A 476 -5.13 7.58 -17.79
CA VAL A 476 -4.92 8.82 -18.54
C VAL A 476 -3.43 9.02 -18.76
N LYS A 477 -3.00 9.02 -20.02
CA LYS A 477 -1.63 9.40 -20.39
C LYS A 477 -1.49 10.93 -20.34
N LEU A 478 -0.43 11.43 -19.73
CA LEU A 478 -0.16 12.86 -19.59
C LEU A 478 0.96 13.34 -20.55
N PRO A 479 0.88 14.58 -21.07
CA PRO A 479 -0.24 15.52 -20.91
C PRO A 479 -1.48 15.07 -21.69
N TYR A 480 -2.66 15.22 -21.10
CA TYR A 480 -3.94 15.02 -21.78
C TYR A 480 -4.49 16.38 -22.19
N GLN A 481 -4.69 16.60 -23.50
CA GLN A 481 -5.13 17.89 -24.05
C GLN A 481 -4.26 19.09 -23.59
N GLY A 482 -2.95 18.88 -23.40
CA GLY A 482 -2.02 19.89 -22.92
C GLY A 482 -1.96 20.05 -21.40
N GLU A 483 -2.86 19.39 -20.66
CA GLU A 483 -2.91 19.41 -19.20
C GLU A 483 -2.09 18.27 -18.61
N ARG A 484 -1.14 18.60 -17.73
CA ARG A 484 -0.33 17.63 -16.98
C ARG A 484 -0.48 17.87 -15.48
N ASN A 485 -0.11 19.06 -15.04
CA ASN A 485 -0.05 19.42 -13.63
C ASN A 485 -1.38 19.99 -13.12
N GLY A 486 -1.64 19.84 -11.83
CA GLY A 486 -2.83 20.36 -11.15
C GLY A 486 -3.74 19.24 -10.62
N ASP A 487 -4.90 19.63 -10.12
CA ASP A 487 -5.80 18.74 -9.40
C ASP A 487 -6.73 17.98 -10.36
N TRP A 488 -6.53 16.66 -10.43
CA TRP A 488 -7.43 15.74 -11.12
C TRP A 488 -8.43 15.19 -10.12
N ALA A 489 -9.73 15.25 -10.42
CA ALA A 489 -10.77 14.78 -9.50
C ALA A 489 -11.55 13.61 -10.10
N ALA A 490 -11.64 12.51 -9.35
CA ALA A 490 -12.42 11.34 -9.70
C ALA A 490 -13.58 11.13 -8.72
N ARG A 491 -14.75 10.73 -9.23
CA ARG A 491 -15.94 10.40 -8.44
C ARG A 491 -16.49 9.04 -8.84
N ALA A 492 -17.00 8.30 -7.88
CA ALA A 492 -17.81 7.12 -8.11
C ALA A 492 -19.26 7.56 -8.34
N VAL A 493 -19.87 7.07 -9.42
CA VAL A 493 -21.24 7.36 -9.82
C VAL A 493 -22.02 6.06 -9.93
N LEU A 494 -23.05 5.91 -9.09
CA LEU A 494 -24.01 4.82 -9.17
C LEU A 494 -24.86 4.96 -10.44
N GLN A 495 -25.04 3.86 -11.17
CA GLN A 495 -25.72 3.80 -12.46
C GLN A 495 -27.04 3.01 -12.38
N PRO A 496 -28.08 3.43 -13.11
CA PRO A 496 -28.11 4.61 -13.99
C PRO A 496 -28.29 5.92 -13.21
N ALA A 497 -27.41 6.90 -13.45
CA ALA A 497 -27.66 8.28 -13.02
C ALA A 497 -28.65 8.92 -14.01
N ARG A 498 -29.87 9.21 -13.55
CA ARG A 498 -30.95 9.71 -14.41
C ARG A 498 -30.76 11.16 -14.85
N GLY A 499 -30.35 12.04 -13.94
CA GLY A 499 -30.21 13.45 -14.29
C GLY A 499 -30.14 14.38 -13.10
N PHE A 500 -29.86 15.65 -13.40
CA PHE A 500 -29.77 16.75 -12.46
C PHE A 500 -30.92 17.74 -12.68
N VAL A 501 -31.50 18.23 -11.59
CA VAL A 501 -32.45 19.35 -11.61
C VAL A 501 -31.87 20.54 -10.87
N ASN A 502 -31.67 21.66 -11.58
CA ASN A 502 -31.04 22.86 -11.06
C ASN A 502 -32.08 23.95 -10.76
N GLY A 503 -32.25 24.31 -9.48
CA GLY A 503 -33.20 25.32 -8.97
C GLY A 503 -32.81 26.77 -9.21
N PHE A 504 -31.82 26.96 -10.06
CA PHE A 504 -31.30 28.24 -10.47
C PHE A 504 -31.22 28.27 -11.99
N ASN A 505 -31.57 29.41 -12.57
CA ASN A 505 -31.45 29.62 -14.00
C ASN A 505 -30.01 29.98 -14.40
N SER A 506 -29.75 30.04 -15.70
CA SER A 506 -28.45 30.35 -16.30
C SER A 506 -27.78 31.66 -15.86
N LEU A 507 -28.51 32.64 -15.31
CA LEU A 507 -27.98 33.95 -14.89
C LEU A 507 -27.91 34.12 -13.37
N ALA A 508 -28.30 33.11 -12.59
CA ALA A 508 -28.40 33.22 -11.14
C ALA A 508 -27.04 33.32 -10.42
N LEU A 509 -25.99 32.73 -11.00
CA LEU A 509 -24.65 32.70 -10.40
C LEU A 509 -23.87 33.98 -10.71
N ALA A 510 -23.23 34.53 -9.67
CA ALA A 510 -22.40 35.70 -9.79
C ALA A 510 -21.13 35.46 -10.61
N ASP A 511 -20.58 34.25 -10.49
CA ASP A 511 -19.47 33.75 -11.28
C ASP A 511 -19.99 32.72 -12.30
N GLN A 512 -20.12 33.16 -13.55
CA GLN A 512 -20.59 32.33 -14.65
C GLN A 512 -19.59 31.22 -15.02
N THR A 513 -18.29 31.44 -14.80
CA THR A 513 -17.24 30.44 -15.05
C THR A 513 -17.30 29.32 -14.02
N ALA A 514 -17.48 29.65 -12.75
CA ALA A 514 -17.71 28.67 -11.69
C ALA A 514 -19.05 27.93 -11.88
N GLY A 515 -20.07 28.62 -12.37
CA GLY A 515 -21.33 28.01 -12.80
C GLY A 515 -21.18 26.99 -13.93
N ALA A 516 -20.41 27.34 -14.96
CA ALA A 516 -20.14 26.42 -16.05
C ALA A 516 -19.34 25.20 -15.56
N ALA A 517 -18.41 25.38 -14.61
CA ALA A 517 -17.69 24.28 -13.98
C ALA A 517 -18.61 23.32 -13.21
N LEU A 518 -19.62 23.84 -12.50
CA LEU A 518 -20.66 23.02 -11.87
C LEU A 518 -21.41 22.17 -12.91
N VAL A 519 -21.86 22.78 -14.01
CA VAL A 519 -22.56 22.05 -15.08
C VAL A 519 -21.65 21.01 -15.74
N ARG A 520 -20.36 21.30 -15.95
CA ARG A 520 -19.39 20.33 -16.46
C ARG A 520 -19.22 19.12 -15.54
N SER A 521 -19.19 19.33 -14.21
CA SER A 521 -19.16 18.21 -13.26
C SER A 521 -20.44 17.35 -13.32
N GLN A 522 -21.61 17.96 -13.55
CA GLN A 522 -22.87 17.25 -13.79
C GLN A 522 -22.79 16.40 -15.07
N VAL A 523 -22.31 17.01 -16.16
CA VAL A 523 -22.06 16.33 -17.44
C VAL A 523 -21.11 15.15 -17.25
N ALA A 524 -19.98 15.33 -16.57
CA ALA A 524 -19.03 14.25 -16.29
C ALA A 524 -19.70 13.05 -15.60
N SER A 525 -20.58 13.31 -14.65
CA SER A 525 -21.26 12.26 -13.87
C SER A 525 -22.25 11.47 -14.74
N LEU A 526 -23.01 12.15 -15.62
CA LEU A 526 -23.95 11.49 -16.51
C LEU A 526 -23.22 10.73 -17.63
N CYS A 527 -22.20 11.33 -18.22
CA CYS A 527 -21.49 10.79 -19.37
C CYS A 527 -20.54 9.63 -19.03
N ALA A 528 -20.25 9.38 -17.75
CA ALA A 528 -19.42 8.27 -17.29
C ALA A 528 -19.89 6.87 -17.76
N SER A 529 -21.17 6.73 -18.13
CA SER A 529 -21.76 5.50 -18.67
C SER A 529 -21.71 5.40 -20.20
N GLY A 530 -21.20 6.42 -20.90
CA GLY A 530 -21.21 6.49 -22.36
C GLY A 530 -22.53 7.00 -22.96
N GLY A 531 -23.47 7.45 -22.12
CA GLY A 531 -24.79 7.94 -22.53
C GLY A 531 -24.81 9.28 -23.27
N CYS A 532 -23.66 9.89 -23.59
CA CYS A 532 -23.59 11.25 -24.14
C CYS A 532 -23.16 11.31 -25.62
N ALA A 533 -23.39 10.24 -26.39
CA ALA A 533 -23.08 10.20 -27.82
C ALA A 533 -23.94 11.16 -28.66
N THR A 534 -25.17 11.44 -28.23
CA THR A 534 -26.08 12.41 -28.84
C THR A 534 -26.61 13.34 -27.75
N VAL A 535 -26.35 14.63 -27.90
CA VAL A 535 -26.71 15.66 -26.91
C VAL A 535 -27.66 16.65 -27.56
N LEU A 536 -28.79 16.92 -26.90
CA LEU A 536 -29.69 18.00 -27.26
C LEU A 536 -29.59 19.12 -26.22
N TYR A 537 -29.24 20.31 -26.67
CA TYR A 537 -29.18 21.50 -25.84
C TYR A 537 -30.24 22.51 -26.28
N TYR A 538 -30.99 23.02 -25.31
CA TYR A 538 -31.91 24.13 -25.52
C TYR A 538 -31.93 25.08 -24.32
N GLN A 539 -31.96 26.37 -24.62
CA GLN A 539 -32.15 27.42 -23.64
C GLN A 539 -33.20 28.42 -24.13
N ASP A 540 -34.15 28.74 -23.27
CA ASP A 540 -35.17 29.76 -23.50
C ASP A 540 -34.66 31.19 -23.25
N VAL A 541 -35.32 32.19 -23.82
CA VAL A 541 -34.91 33.61 -23.76
C VAL A 541 -35.02 34.20 -22.35
N THR A 542 -33.98 34.92 -21.93
CA THR A 542 -33.98 35.71 -20.69
C THR A 542 -34.53 37.12 -20.95
N ASN A 543 -35.49 37.59 -20.13
CA ASN A 543 -36.04 38.96 -20.25
C ASN A 543 -35.00 40.08 -20.01
N ALA A 544 -33.84 39.77 -19.45
CA ALA A 544 -32.75 40.71 -19.24
C ALA A 544 -31.70 40.51 -20.34
N THR A 545 -31.68 41.45 -21.29
CA THR A 545 -30.81 41.51 -22.48
C THR A 545 -31.10 40.45 -23.55
N SER A 546 -31.01 40.89 -24.80
CA SER A 546 -31.26 40.19 -26.06
C SER A 546 -30.31 39.02 -26.35
N ALA A 547 -30.10 38.14 -25.39
CA ALA A 547 -29.41 36.86 -25.57
C ALA A 547 -30.35 35.93 -26.36
N SER A 548 -30.22 36.01 -27.69
CA SER A 548 -30.95 35.21 -28.67
C SER A 548 -30.95 33.72 -28.35
N HIS A 549 -32.02 33.03 -28.75
CA HIS A 549 -32.24 31.58 -28.77
C HIS A 549 -31.14 30.74 -29.46
N GLY A 550 -29.98 31.33 -29.80
CA GLY A 550 -28.84 30.67 -30.42
C GLY A 550 -27.49 31.38 -30.22
N GLY A 551 -27.26 32.13 -29.13
CA GLY A 551 -25.95 32.81 -28.96
C GLY A 551 -25.67 33.61 -27.69
N GLY A 552 -26.48 33.50 -26.62
CA GLY A 552 -26.14 34.12 -25.33
C GLY A 552 -25.11 33.29 -24.55
N SER A 553 -24.05 33.92 -24.05
CA SER A 553 -23.08 33.30 -23.13
C SER A 553 -23.75 33.01 -21.77
N SER A 554 -24.18 31.76 -21.58
CA SER A 554 -24.78 31.25 -20.34
C SER A 554 -23.91 30.14 -19.76
N MET A 555 -23.96 29.89 -18.45
CA MET A 555 -23.19 28.78 -17.86
C MET A 555 -23.48 27.39 -18.48
N TYR A 556 -24.72 27.13 -18.90
CA TYR A 556 -25.08 25.86 -19.56
C TYR A 556 -24.56 25.83 -21.00
N HIS A 557 -24.68 26.94 -21.71
CA HIS A 557 -24.14 27.09 -23.07
C HIS A 557 -22.63 26.91 -23.08
N ASP A 558 -21.93 27.61 -22.18
CA ASP A 558 -20.47 27.55 -22.02
C ASP A 558 -20.03 26.13 -21.68
N ALA A 559 -20.67 25.48 -20.71
CA ALA A 559 -20.35 24.10 -20.34
C ALA A 559 -20.55 23.12 -21.51
N VAL A 560 -21.72 23.12 -22.15
CA VAL A 560 -22.04 22.15 -23.21
C VAL A 560 -21.15 22.35 -24.44
N LEU A 561 -20.99 23.59 -24.90
CA LEU A 561 -20.18 23.84 -26.11
C LEU A 561 -18.68 23.69 -25.84
N THR A 562 -18.20 24.05 -24.64
CA THR A 562 -16.81 23.77 -24.26
C THR A 562 -16.56 22.26 -24.31
N GLU A 563 -17.39 21.44 -23.66
CA GLU A 563 -17.20 19.99 -23.65
C GLU A 563 -17.41 19.34 -25.01
N SER A 564 -18.29 19.88 -25.84
CA SER A 564 -18.42 19.47 -27.25
C SER A 564 -17.15 19.77 -28.05
N SER A 565 -16.59 20.98 -27.91
CA SER A 565 -15.35 21.38 -28.59
C SER A 565 -14.12 20.58 -28.15
N ARG A 566 -14.11 20.13 -26.88
CA ARG A 566 -13.07 19.25 -26.32
C ARG A 566 -13.25 17.79 -26.73
N GLY A 567 -14.35 17.46 -27.42
CA GLY A 567 -14.70 16.10 -27.81
C GLY A 567 -15.15 15.21 -26.65
N SER A 568 -15.48 15.78 -25.49
CA SER A 568 -16.00 15.06 -24.32
C SER A 568 -17.47 14.70 -24.47
N LEU A 569 -18.18 15.43 -25.32
CA LEU A 569 -19.55 15.14 -25.76
C LEU A 569 -19.55 14.66 -27.21
N GLY A 570 -20.49 13.78 -27.55
CA GLY A 570 -20.72 13.37 -28.92
C GLY A 570 -21.42 14.44 -29.75
N ASN A 571 -22.25 14.01 -30.71
CA ASN A 571 -22.94 14.93 -31.61
C ASN A 571 -23.90 15.84 -30.81
N THR A 572 -23.57 17.12 -30.75
CA THR A 572 -24.28 18.12 -29.95
C THR A 572 -25.15 18.98 -30.86
N THR A 573 -26.48 18.85 -30.70
CA THR A 573 -27.46 19.65 -31.43
C THR A 573 -27.97 20.77 -30.53
N VAL A 574 -27.87 22.01 -30.99
CA VAL A 574 -28.42 23.19 -30.32
C VAL A 574 -29.72 23.59 -31.01
N ALA A 575 -30.84 23.47 -30.31
CA ALA A 575 -32.13 23.92 -30.83
C ALA A 575 -32.23 25.45 -30.78
N LYS A 576 -32.76 26.06 -31.85
CA LYS A 576 -32.79 27.52 -32.04
C LYS A 576 -34.13 28.16 -31.69
N SER A 577 -35.17 27.36 -31.44
CA SER A 577 -36.48 27.83 -30.99
C SER A 577 -37.22 26.75 -30.19
N ALA A 578 -38.28 27.15 -29.49
CA ALA A 578 -39.12 26.24 -28.73
C ALA A 578 -39.80 25.18 -29.63
N GLU A 579 -40.21 25.56 -30.85
CA GLU A 579 -40.80 24.67 -31.85
C GLU A 579 -39.77 23.69 -32.40
N GLU A 580 -38.55 24.15 -32.68
CA GLU A 580 -37.47 23.27 -33.14
C GLU A 580 -37.10 22.27 -32.03
N PHE A 581 -37.00 22.73 -30.79
CA PHE A 581 -36.74 21.86 -29.64
C PHE A 581 -37.84 20.80 -29.48
N ALA A 582 -39.12 21.19 -29.58
CA ALA A 582 -40.25 20.25 -29.55
C ALA A 582 -40.19 19.21 -30.69
N SER A 583 -39.83 19.64 -31.90
CA SER A 583 -39.63 18.75 -33.05
C SER A 583 -38.48 17.78 -32.81
N LEU A 584 -37.33 18.27 -32.30
CA LEU A 584 -36.16 17.45 -32.03
C LEU A 584 -36.40 16.45 -30.91
N LEU A 585 -37.08 16.83 -29.83
CA LEU A 585 -37.48 15.92 -28.75
C LEU A 585 -38.34 14.77 -29.30
N SER A 586 -39.28 15.09 -30.19
CA SER A 586 -40.19 14.10 -30.80
C SER A 586 -39.48 13.10 -31.72
N ARG A 587 -38.27 13.42 -32.22
CA ARG A 587 -37.45 12.48 -33.02
C ARG A 587 -36.84 11.36 -32.16
N GLY A 588 -36.67 11.59 -30.85
CA GLY A 588 -36.02 10.66 -29.94
C GLY A 588 -34.53 10.41 -30.25
N GLY A 589 -33.92 9.41 -29.60
CA GLY A 589 -32.53 9.02 -29.83
C GLY A 589 -31.48 9.91 -29.14
N TRP A 590 -31.91 10.73 -28.19
CA TRP A 590 -31.02 11.56 -27.37
C TRP A 590 -30.48 10.77 -26.19
N GLY A 591 -29.17 10.86 -25.98
CA GLY A 591 -28.52 10.31 -24.81
C GLY A 591 -28.54 11.26 -23.61
N LEU A 592 -28.30 12.56 -23.88
CA LEU A 592 -28.36 13.64 -22.89
C LEU A 592 -29.21 14.81 -23.41
N VAL A 593 -30.11 15.32 -22.56
CA VAL A 593 -30.85 16.56 -22.79
C VAL A 593 -30.44 17.61 -21.75
N VAL A 594 -29.90 18.75 -22.21
CA VAL A 594 -29.60 19.90 -21.36
C VAL A 594 -30.59 21.01 -21.66
N TYR A 595 -31.41 21.37 -20.67
CA TYR A 595 -32.54 22.27 -20.82
C TYR A 595 -32.55 23.33 -19.72
N ASN A 596 -32.66 24.60 -20.11
CA ASN A 596 -32.79 25.72 -19.18
C ASN A 596 -33.87 26.70 -19.67
N ALA A 597 -34.93 26.88 -18.88
CA ALA A 597 -35.99 27.84 -19.15
C ALA A 597 -36.15 28.86 -18.01
N PRO A 598 -35.49 30.03 -18.11
CA PRO A 598 -35.65 31.13 -17.17
C PRO A 598 -37.00 31.87 -17.30
N GLY A 599 -37.64 31.82 -18.47
CA GLY A 599 -38.88 32.50 -18.89
C GLY A 599 -39.07 32.26 -20.40
N PRO A 600 -40.29 32.34 -20.98
CA PRO A 600 -41.45 33.15 -20.62
C PRO A 600 -42.45 32.48 -19.67
N GLY A 601 -43.28 33.27 -18.98
CA GLY A 601 -44.28 32.81 -17.99
C GLY A 601 -45.49 32.02 -18.53
N GLY A 602 -45.38 31.36 -19.68
CA GLY A 602 -46.45 30.62 -20.35
C GLY A 602 -46.06 29.18 -20.73
N ALA A 603 -47.05 28.37 -21.10
CA ALA A 603 -46.84 27.02 -21.64
C ALA A 603 -46.09 27.10 -22.99
N GLN A 604 -45.25 26.10 -23.25
CA GLN A 604 -44.39 26.05 -24.45
C GLN A 604 -44.67 24.79 -25.30
N PRO A 605 -44.42 24.84 -26.62
CA PRO A 605 -44.65 23.71 -27.53
C PRO A 605 -43.94 22.41 -27.13
N TYR A 606 -42.81 22.50 -26.42
CA TYR A 606 -42.01 21.36 -26.01
C TYR A 606 -42.47 20.69 -24.71
N ASP A 607 -43.38 21.30 -23.95
CA ASP A 607 -43.66 20.88 -22.57
C ASP A 607 -44.13 19.41 -22.46
N GLN A 608 -45.04 19.00 -23.34
CA GLN A 608 -45.56 17.63 -23.35
C GLN A 608 -44.50 16.63 -23.80
N ALA A 609 -43.76 16.94 -24.87
CA ALA A 609 -42.72 16.06 -25.39
C ALA A 609 -41.59 15.88 -24.38
N LEU A 610 -41.13 16.95 -23.73
CA LEU A 610 -40.06 16.90 -22.73
C LEU A 610 -40.52 16.13 -21.49
N SER A 611 -41.69 16.45 -20.93
CA SER A 611 -42.20 15.71 -19.75
C SER A 611 -42.39 14.23 -20.04
N SER A 612 -42.97 13.85 -21.19
CA SER A 612 -43.06 12.44 -21.60
C SER A 612 -41.70 11.76 -21.72
N LEU A 613 -40.71 12.43 -22.31
CA LEU A 613 -39.36 11.90 -22.46
C LEU A 613 -38.67 11.66 -21.10
N LEU A 614 -38.79 12.62 -20.17
CA LEU A 614 -38.23 12.49 -18.82
C LEU A 614 -38.92 11.39 -18.01
N CYS A 615 -40.25 11.28 -18.14
CA CYS A 615 -41.04 10.26 -17.44
C CYS A 615 -40.77 8.83 -17.95
N ASP A 616 -40.39 8.65 -19.22
CA ASP A 616 -39.96 7.35 -19.76
C ASP A 616 -38.65 6.84 -19.12
N GLY A 617 -37.85 7.76 -18.54
CA GLY A 617 -36.65 7.43 -17.77
C GLY A 617 -35.48 6.86 -18.59
N LYS A 618 -35.56 6.95 -19.93
CA LYS A 618 -34.54 6.44 -20.86
C LYS A 618 -33.47 7.46 -21.25
N VAL A 619 -33.72 8.75 -20.99
CA VAL A 619 -32.80 9.85 -21.32
C VAL A 619 -32.10 10.36 -20.07
N GLN A 620 -30.82 10.70 -20.19
CA GLN A 620 -30.15 11.47 -19.14
C GLN A 620 -30.46 12.96 -19.30
N TYR A 621 -30.53 13.70 -18.19
CA TYR A 621 -30.93 15.11 -18.30
C TYR A 621 -30.21 16.04 -17.31
N ILE A 622 -30.07 17.29 -17.73
CA ILE A 622 -29.79 18.44 -16.84
C ILE A 622 -30.88 19.45 -17.13
N VAL A 623 -31.80 19.65 -16.17
CA VAL A 623 -32.97 20.51 -16.36
C VAL A 623 -33.00 21.65 -15.36
N SER A 624 -33.36 22.83 -15.84
CA SER A 624 -33.69 23.98 -15.01
C SER A 624 -34.95 24.63 -15.55
N ASP A 625 -36.00 24.74 -14.73
CA ASP A 625 -37.26 25.36 -15.14
C ASP A 625 -37.80 26.28 -14.04
N GLY A 626 -37.77 27.59 -14.31
CA GLY A 626 -38.31 28.62 -13.43
C GLY A 626 -39.78 28.93 -13.66
N ARG A 627 -40.36 28.54 -14.81
CA ARG A 627 -41.65 29.06 -15.30
C ARG A 627 -42.80 28.69 -14.35
N PRO A 628 -43.64 29.62 -13.89
CA PRO A 628 -44.72 29.35 -12.93
C PRO A 628 -45.99 28.77 -13.59
N VAL A 629 -45.85 27.69 -14.38
CA VAL A 629 -46.95 27.07 -15.13
C VAL A 629 -47.07 25.57 -14.85
N SER A 630 -48.29 25.02 -14.92
CA SER A 630 -48.57 23.62 -14.60
C SER A 630 -47.84 22.61 -15.49
N SER A 631 -47.54 23.01 -16.73
CA SER A 631 -46.77 22.21 -17.69
C SER A 631 -45.29 22.11 -17.31
N ALA A 632 -44.70 23.16 -16.74
CA ALA A 632 -43.35 23.13 -16.15
C ALA A 632 -43.32 22.26 -14.89
N ASP A 633 -44.37 22.29 -14.07
CA ASP A 633 -44.46 21.39 -12.92
C ASP A 633 -44.56 19.91 -13.34
N ALA A 634 -45.11 19.61 -14.53
CA ALA A 634 -45.09 18.25 -15.08
C ALA A 634 -43.68 17.80 -15.48
N ILE A 635 -42.88 18.68 -16.09
CA ILE A 635 -41.46 18.44 -16.40
C ILE A 635 -40.70 18.13 -15.11
N LEU A 636 -40.84 18.98 -14.08
CA LEU A 636 -40.15 18.83 -12.80
C LEU A 636 -40.56 17.54 -12.07
N ARG A 637 -41.86 17.18 -12.06
CA ARG A 637 -42.34 15.92 -11.50
C ARG A 637 -41.74 14.71 -12.20
N CYS A 638 -41.70 14.71 -13.53
CA CYS A 638 -41.05 13.64 -14.31
C CYS A 638 -39.54 13.57 -14.04
N ALA A 639 -38.90 14.72 -13.75
CA ALA A 639 -37.51 14.79 -13.34
C ALA A 639 -37.26 14.40 -11.87
N GLY A 640 -38.30 14.03 -11.12
CA GLY A 640 -38.21 13.53 -9.74
C GLY A 640 -38.27 14.60 -8.65
N VAL A 641 -38.65 15.84 -8.97
CA VAL A 641 -38.73 16.93 -8.00
C VAL A 641 -40.08 17.64 -8.01
N THR A 642 -40.40 18.29 -6.90
CA THR A 642 -41.56 19.18 -6.78
C THR A 642 -41.11 20.58 -6.44
N ARG A 643 -41.88 21.58 -6.87
CA ARG A 643 -41.58 22.98 -6.62
C ARG A 643 -41.76 23.31 -5.14
N GLY A 644 -40.73 23.84 -4.50
CA GLY A 644 -40.74 24.29 -3.11
C GLY A 644 -41.04 25.78 -2.95
N ALA A 645 -40.79 26.31 -1.74
CA ALA A 645 -41.03 27.71 -1.39
C ALA A 645 -40.11 28.67 -2.16
N PHE A 646 -40.58 29.91 -2.35
CA PHE A 646 -39.75 31.01 -2.85
C PHE A 646 -38.67 31.37 -1.84
N VAL A 647 -37.48 31.68 -2.36
CA VAL A 647 -36.37 32.19 -1.55
C VAL A 647 -36.51 33.71 -1.50
N THR A 648 -36.66 34.29 -0.30
CA THR A 648 -36.77 35.74 -0.14
C THR A 648 -35.39 36.38 -0.11
N SER A 649 -35.29 37.70 -0.31
CA SER A 649 -34.02 38.43 -0.25
C SER A 649 -33.30 38.39 1.10
N ALA A 650 -33.94 37.86 2.15
CA ALA A 650 -33.35 37.65 3.47
C ALA A 650 -32.71 36.26 3.64
N ASP A 651 -32.95 35.33 2.70
CA ASP A 651 -32.54 33.93 2.78
C ASP A 651 -31.53 33.61 1.66
N GLY A 652 -30.28 33.29 2.02
CA GLY A 652 -29.30 32.66 1.11
C GLY A 652 -28.68 33.53 0.01
N THR A 653 -27.49 34.08 0.27
CA THR A 653 -26.66 34.81 -0.73
C THR A 653 -25.73 33.91 -1.54
N SER A 654 -25.68 32.62 -1.22
CA SER A 654 -24.76 31.66 -1.84
C SER A 654 -25.29 30.22 -1.87
N LEU A 655 -24.79 29.44 -2.84
CA LEU A 655 -24.91 27.99 -2.87
C LEU A 655 -23.79 27.35 -2.06
N THR A 656 -24.14 26.41 -1.18
CA THR A 656 -23.19 25.56 -0.45
C THR A 656 -23.27 24.15 -1.00
N PRO A 657 -22.12 23.48 -1.27
CA PRO A 657 -22.10 22.13 -1.81
C PRO A 657 -22.65 21.13 -0.78
N GLY A 658 -23.34 20.09 -1.26
CA GLY A 658 -23.70 18.93 -0.45
C GLY A 658 -22.54 17.94 -0.31
N ASP A 659 -22.84 16.76 0.21
CA ASP A 659 -21.82 15.75 0.58
C ASP A 659 -20.95 15.30 -0.60
N SER A 660 -21.48 15.30 -1.82
CA SER A 660 -20.74 14.94 -3.05
C SER A 660 -19.75 16.00 -3.55
N GLN A 661 -19.77 17.21 -2.97
CA GLN A 661 -18.82 18.28 -3.26
C GLN A 661 -18.59 18.52 -4.78
N PHE A 662 -19.66 18.78 -5.51
CA PHE A 662 -19.61 19.08 -6.96
C PHE A 662 -18.79 20.32 -7.32
N PHE A 663 -18.66 21.26 -6.38
CA PHE A 663 -17.87 22.47 -6.47
C PHE A 663 -17.24 22.77 -5.12
N SER A 664 -16.13 23.50 -5.13
CA SER A 664 -15.40 23.90 -3.92
C SER A 664 -15.90 25.26 -3.40
N GLY A 665 -16.06 25.37 -2.08
CA GLY A 665 -16.45 26.63 -1.45
C GLY A 665 -17.92 27.01 -1.70
N GLN A 666 -18.24 28.29 -1.54
CA GLN A 666 -19.58 28.82 -1.79
C GLN A 666 -19.65 29.54 -3.14
N LEU A 667 -20.74 29.33 -3.89
CA LEU A 667 -20.99 30.08 -5.12
C LEU A 667 -21.96 31.22 -4.84
N GLY A 668 -21.51 32.46 -5.01
CA GLY A 668 -22.34 33.65 -4.81
C GLY A 668 -23.47 33.76 -5.85
N LEU A 669 -24.61 34.27 -5.41
CA LEU A 669 -25.77 34.55 -6.26
C LEU A 669 -25.85 36.05 -6.58
N GLN A 670 -26.16 36.40 -7.83
CA GLN A 670 -26.40 37.81 -8.22
C GLN A 670 -27.85 38.21 -7.88
N ASN A 671 -28.00 39.23 -7.01
CA ASN A 671 -29.21 39.97 -6.57
C ASN A 671 -30.59 39.25 -6.63
N PRO A 672 -31.33 39.10 -5.50
CA PRO A 672 -32.66 38.43 -5.42
C PRO A 672 -33.81 39.06 -6.25
N LEU A 673 -33.54 40.08 -7.08
CA LEU A 673 -34.48 40.61 -8.07
C LEU A 673 -34.57 39.78 -9.36
N VAL A 674 -33.79 38.70 -9.50
CA VAL A 674 -34.12 37.62 -10.44
C VAL A 674 -35.29 36.81 -9.84
N ARG A 675 -36.51 37.32 -10.04
CA ARG A 675 -37.81 36.96 -9.41
C ARG A 675 -38.20 35.48 -9.25
N ASP A 676 -37.39 34.52 -9.68
CA ASP A 676 -37.83 33.12 -9.88
C ASP A 676 -36.84 32.04 -9.43
N ALA A 677 -35.82 32.35 -8.61
CA ALA A 677 -35.02 31.31 -7.96
C ALA A 677 -35.90 30.54 -6.97
N ARG A 678 -36.13 29.25 -7.25
CA ARG A 678 -37.00 28.39 -6.44
C ARG A 678 -36.20 27.29 -5.79
N SER A 679 -36.52 27.05 -4.53
CA SER A 679 -36.08 25.86 -3.82
C SER A 679 -36.92 24.67 -4.35
N TYR A 680 -36.33 23.49 -4.61
CA TYR A 680 -37.09 22.30 -5.01
C TYR A 680 -37.19 21.32 -3.84
N ALA A 681 -38.40 20.86 -3.55
CA ALA A 681 -38.60 19.77 -2.60
C ALA A 681 -38.37 18.43 -3.33
N LEU A 682 -37.45 17.62 -2.80
CA LEU A 682 -37.15 16.30 -3.35
C LEU A 682 -38.30 15.33 -3.11
N THR A 683 -38.74 14.64 -4.16
CA THR A 683 -39.61 13.46 -4.07
C THR A 683 -38.75 12.21 -4.32
N GLY A 684 -37.78 11.97 -3.43
CA GLY A 684 -36.73 10.95 -3.58
C GLY A 684 -35.38 11.51 -4.08
N GLY A 685 -34.27 10.82 -3.78
CA GLY A 685 -32.89 11.24 -4.07
C GLY A 685 -32.23 12.11 -2.97
N ALA A 686 -31.01 12.59 -3.22
CA ALA A 686 -30.24 13.44 -2.30
C ALA A 686 -29.98 14.85 -2.88
N ALA A 687 -30.01 15.85 -1.99
CA ALA A 687 -29.66 17.22 -2.32
C ALA A 687 -28.13 17.35 -2.50
N GLN A 688 -27.68 17.72 -3.70
CA GLN A 688 -26.26 17.90 -4.01
C GLN A 688 -25.77 19.34 -3.74
N ALA A 689 -26.68 20.28 -3.48
CA ALA A 689 -26.40 21.65 -3.04
C ALA A 689 -27.60 22.26 -2.31
N SER A 690 -27.33 23.18 -1.36
CA SER A 690 -28.35 23.90 -0.56
C SER A 690 -27.98 25.38 -0.36
N TYR A 691 -28.96 26.22 0.02
CA TYR A 691 -28.72 27.64 0.35
C TYR A 691 -28.02 27.81 1.70
N SER A 692 -27.11 28.78 1.81
CA SER A 692 -26.58 29.23 3.10
C SER A 692 -27.70 29.83 3.97
N GLY A 693 -28.12 29.17 5.05
CA GLY A 693 -29.16 29.69 5.96
C GLY A 693 -30.22 28.69 6.44
N GLY A 694 -30.20 27.45 5.95
CA GLY A 694 -30.96 26.36 6.60
C GLY A 694 -32.45 26.27 6.23
N LEU A 695 -32.84 26.61 5.00
CA LEU A 695 -34.14 26.19 4.44
C LEU A 695 -34.17 24.65 4.34
N ARG A 696 -34.51 23.98 5.45
CA ARG A 696 -34.58 22.51 5.55
C ARG A 696 -35.57 21.95 4.52
N GLY A 697 -35.11 21.03 3.68
CA GLY A 697 -35.96 20.31 2.71
C GLY A 697 -35.92 20.81 1.26
N SER A 698 -34.95 21.65 0.90
CA SER A 698 -34.81 22.16 -0.47
C SER A 698 -33.50 21.77 -1.16
N ALA A 699 -33.58 20.94 -2.20
CA ALA A 699 -32.45 20.67 -3.08
C ALA A 699 -32.41 21.70 -4.21
N LEU A 700 -31.27 22.35 -4.40
CA LEU A 700 -31.01 23.21 -5.56
C LEU A 700 -30.37 22.45 -6.70
N VAL A 701 -29.73 21.34 -6.40
CA VAL A 701 -29.29 20.33 -7.37
C VAL A 701 -29.80 19.00 -6.87
N ALA A 702 -30.89 18.52 -7.47
CA ALA A 702 -31.44 17.20 -7.16
C ALA A 702 -30.87 16.18 -8.12
N VAL A 703 -30.45 15.02 -7.61
CA VAL A 703 -30.20 13.85 -8.45
C VAL A 703 -31.35 12.88 -8.25
N GLY A 704 -31.95 12.41 -9.35
CA GLY A 704 -32.88 11.29 -9.30
C GLY A 704 -32.15 10.04 -8.79
N GLY A 705 -32.32 9.73 -7.50
CA GLY A 705 -31.73 8.56 -6.82
C GLY A 705 -32.77 7.48 -6.54
N GLY A 706 -32.30 6.25 -6.32
CA GLY A 706 -33.17 5.12 -5.98
C GLY A 706 -33.80 5.27 -4.59
N SER A 707 -35.01 4.73 -4.42
CA SER A 707 -35.65 4.58 -3.10
C SER A 707 -35.08 3.34 -2.40
N GLY A 708 -33.98 3.48 -1.67
CA GLY A 708 -33.36 2.37 -0.95
C GLY A 708 -32.67 2.82 0.35
N SER A 709 -32.70 1.96 1.36
CA SER A 709 -31.85 2.10 2.56
C SER A 709 -30.53 1.34 2.36
N GLY A 710 -29.43 1.87 2.89
CA GLY A 710 -28.09 1.27 2.78
C GLY A 710 -27.17 1.98 1.77
N GLY A 711 -26.05 1.35 1.45
CA GLY A 711 -25.05 1.86 0.52
C GLY A 711 -24.19 0.74 -0.07
N VAL A 712 -23.25 1.14 -0.93
CA VAL A 712 -22.30 0.25 -1.58
C VAL A 712 -20.90 0.59 -1.07
N ASP A 713 -20.24 -0.38 -0.45
CA ASP A 713 -18.82 -0.25 -0.10
C ASP A 713 -17.99 -0.14 -1.38
N TYR A 714 -17.21 0.92 -1.49
CA TYR A 714 -16.40 1.23 -2.66
C TYR A 714 -15.05 1.83 -2.25
N PHE A 715 -14.10 1.78 -3.17
CA PHE A 715 -12.85 2.53 -3.06
C PHE A 715 -12.53 3.22 -4.39
N ILE A 716 -11.78 4.31 -4.33
CA ILE A 716 -11.13 4.91 -5.51
C ILE A 716 -9.64 5.00 -5.23
N SER A 717 -8.84 4.06 -5.75
CA SER A 717 -7.40 4.19 -5.68
C SER A 717 -6.89 5.00 -6.87
N VAL A 718 -5.99 5.94 -6.62
CA VAL A 718 -5.27 6.67 -7.67
C VAL A 718 -3.83 6.19 -7.69
N LEU A 719 -3.40 5.66 -8.84
CA LEU A 719 -2.00 5.37 -9.12
C LEU A 719 -1.43 6.43 -10.06
N ALA A 720 -0.14 6.72 -9.94
CA ALA A 720 0.56 7.63 -10.84
C ALA A 720 1.88 7.03 -11.33
N LYS A 721 2.24 7.23 -12.59
CA LYS A 721 3.62 7.04 -13.06
C LYS A 721 4.37 8.33 -12.73
N SER A 722 5.08 8.34 -11.61
CA SER A 722 5.58 9.57 -10.97
C SER A 722 7.02 9.45 -10.52
N ALA A 723 7.72 10.58 -10.55
CA ALA A 723 9.08 10.68 -10.05
C ALA A 723 9.18 10.44 -8.53
N VAL A 724 8.10 10.64 -7.77
CA VAL A 724 8.12 10.52 -6.29
C VAL A 724 7.37 9.27 -5.84
N ARG A 725 8.10 8.31 -5.26
CA ARG A 725 7.58 7.02 -4.78
C ARG A 725 7.77 6.90 -3.28
N LEU A 726 6.71 6.54 -2.54
CA LEU A 726 6.79 6.17 -1.13
C LEU A 726 6.84 4.64 -1.02
N LYS A 727 7.76 4.10 -0.22
CA LYS A 727 7.86 2.67 0.07
C LYS A 727 7.86 2.42 1.58
N PRO A 728 7.28 1.31 2.05
CA PRO A 728 7.47 0.86 3.41
C PRO A 728 8.91 0.35 3.61
N GLU A 729 9.44 0.54 4.82
CA GLU A 729 10.68 -0.06 5.28
C GLU A 729 10.38 -0.92 6.52
N THR A 730 10.91 -2.14 6.55
CA THR A 730 10.89 -2.95 7.76
C THR A 730 11.97 -2.41 8.68
N TYR A 731 11.62 -1.90 9.87
CA TYR A 731 12.58 -1.34 10.84
C TYR A 731 13.38 -2.43 11.56
N THR A 732 12.71 -3.53 11.93
CA THR A 732 13.29 -4.74 12.53
C THR A 732 12.61 -5.96 11.95
N ALA A 733 13.35 -7.05 11.72
CA ALA A 733 12.80 -8.28 11.13
C ALA A 733 11.65 -8.89 11.95
N ASN A 734 11.70 -8.79 13.28
CA ASN A 734 10.66 -9.29 14.18
C ASN A 734 10.35 -8.23 15.24
N THR A 735 9.08 -7.86 15.35
CA THR A 735 8.55 -7.03 16.44
C THR A 735 7.82 -7.96 17.41
N TYR A 736 8.07 -7.84 18.71
CA TYR A 736 7.44 -8.68 19.71
C TYR A 736 6.45 -7.91 20.59
N VAL A 737 5.52 -8.64 21.21
CA VAL A 737 4.58 -8.08 22.18
C VAL A 737 5.33 -7.30 23.26
N GLY A 738 4.85 -6.08 23.52
CA GLY A 738 5.41 -5.16 24.51
C GLY A 738 6.60 -4.31 24.03
N GLU A 739 7.07 -4.49 22.78
CA GLU A 739 8.10 -3.62 22.19
C GLU A 739 7.50 -2.36 21.53
N ASP A 740 8.28 -1.30 21.38
CA ASP A 740 7.82 -0.11 20.64
C ASP A 740 7.57 -0.45 19.17
N LEU A 741 6.46 0.04 18.63
CA LEU A 741 6.19 -0.08 17.20
C LEU A 741 6.89 1.06 16.46
N HIS A 742 7.71 0.71 15.48
CA HIS A 742 8.43 1.67 14.63
C HIS A 742 7.94 1.63 13.19
N PRO A 743 6.89 2.38 12.83
CA PRO A 743 6.49 2.58 11.44
C PRO A 743 7.58 3.39 10.71
N SER A 744 8.10 2.83 9.62
CA SER A 744 9.13 3.47 8.79
C SER A 744 8.71 3.43 7.32
N PHE A 745 8.73 4.60 6.67
CA PHE A 745 8.40 4.76 5.26
C PHE A 745 9.38 5.72 4.62
N TYR A 746 9.79 5.49 3.39
CA TYR A 746 10.83 6.31 2.77
C TYR A 746 10.60 6.53 1.28
N ILE A 747 11.26 7.54 0.73
CA ILE A 747 11.36 7.75 -0.70
C ILE A 747 12.69 7.15 -1.17
N PRO A 748 12.73 6.17 -2.09
CA PRO A 748 13.99 5.59 -2.56
C PRO A 748 14.85 6.64 -3.28
N ALA A 749 16.19 6.50 -3.20
CA ALA A 749 17.12 7.52 -3.69
C ALA A 749 16.91 7.96 -5.16
N PRO A 750 16.60 7.05 -6.12
CA PRO A 750 16.33 7.45 -7.50
C PRO A 750 15.06 8.29 -7.70
N HIS A 751 14.21 8.41 -6.68
CA HIS A 751 12.94 9.15 -6.70
C HIS A 751 13.02 10.50 -5.95
N TRP A 752 14.23 10.93 -5.60
CA TRP A 752 14.46 12.22 -4.96
C TRP A 752 14.48 13.34 -5.99
N PRO A 753 13.71 14.42 -5.79
CA PRO A 753 13.83 15.60 -6.64
C PRO A 753 15.14 16.35 -6.35
N ASP A 754 15.80 16.86 -7.38
CA ASP A 754 17.08 17.60 -7.27
C ASP A 754 17.04 18.77 -6.27
N CYS A 755 15.86 19.39 -6.10
CA CYS A 755 15.63 20.55 -5.24
C CYS A 755 14.94 20.22 -3.90
N GLY A 756 14.68 18.93 -3.61
CA GLY A 756 13.97 18.52 -2.41
C GLY A 756 12.51 18.98 -2.34
N PHE A 757 11.94 18.98 -1.13
CA PHE A 757 10.59 19.46 -0.84
C PHE A 757 10.65 20.64 0.13
N SER A 758 9.86 21.68 -0.15
CA SER A 758 9.78 22.89 0.70
C SER A 758 8.92 22.70 1.95
N GLN A 759 7.93 21.79 1.90
CA GLN A 759 7.08 21.43 3.04
C GLN A 759 6.72 19.95 2.97
N VAL A 760 6.78 19.28 4.12
CA VAL A 760 6.41 17.87 4.26
C VAL A 760 5.48 17.70 5.45
N THR A 761 4.41 16.91 5.27
CA THR A 761 3.54 16.46 6.35
C THR A 761 3.30 14.97 6.18
N ALA A 762 3.83 14.16 7.09
CA ALA A 762 3.76 12.71 7.03
C ALA A 762 3.00 12.17 8.24
N ASN A 763 2.04 11.28 8.00
CA ASN A 763 1.30 10.58 9.05
C ASN A 763 1.19 9.09 8.73
N VAL A 764 1.01 8.26 9.74
CA VAL A 764 0.69 6.83 9.62
C VAL A 764 -0.58 6.51 10.38
N THR A 765 -1.51 5.84 9.73
CA THR A 765 -2.70 5.26 10.34
C THR A 765 -2.44 3.79 10.60
N ILE A 766 -2.60 3.35 11.84
CA ILE A 766 -2.30 1.99 12.29
C ILE A 766 -3.59 1.34 12.75
N THR A 767 -3.95 0.23 12.10
CA THR A 767 -5.02 -0.68 12.54
C THR A 767 -4.40 -1.88 13.23
N ARG A 768 -4.76 -2.09 14.51
CA ARG A 768 -4.20 -3.15 15.36
C ARG A 768 -5.28 -4.00 16.03
N PRO A 769 -5.00 -5.27 16.36
CA PRO A 769 -5.91 -6.11 17.13
C PRO A 769 -6.05 -5.63 18.59
N LEU A 770 -7.21 -5.91 19.18
CA LEU A 770 -7.54 -5.67 20.59
C LEU A 770 -7.56 -6.95 21.44
N SER A 771 -7.19 -8.08 20.84
CA SER A 771 -6.97 -9.36 21.52
C SER A 771 -5.87 -10.17 20.82
N SER A 772 -5.20 -11.05 21.57
CA SER A 772 -4.16 -11.97 21.05
C SER A 772 -4.77 -13.02 20.11
N LEU A 773 -4.03 -13.41 19.07
CA LEU A 773 -4.43 -14.54 18.20
C LEU A 773 -4.57 -15.85 18.99
N ALA A 774 -3.70 -16.08 19.97
CA ALA A 774 -3.70 -17.28 20.80
C ALA A 774 -4.96 -17.39 21.69
N ALA A 775 -5.50 -16.25 22.13
CA ALA A 775 -6.73 -16.20 22.93
C ALA A 775 -7.98 -16.60 22.12
N VAL A 776 -7.94 -16.44 20.80
CA VAL A 776 -9.06 -16.75 19.89
C VAL A 776 -9.01 -18.21 19.40
N GLN A 777 -7.83 -18.85 19.42
CA GLN A 777 -7.68 -20.26 19.06
C GLN A 777 -8.33 -21.26 20.05
N VAL A 778 -8.91 -20.78 21.15
CA VAL A 778 -9.54 -21.65 22.16
C VAL A 778 -10.94 -22.15 21.73
N GLU A 779 -11.64 -21.52 20.78
CA GLU A 779 -12.85 -22.05 20.10
C GLU A 779 -13.06 -21.35 18.73
N PRO A 780 -13.43 -22.04 17.62
CA PRO A 780 -14.53 -23.02 17.54
C PRO A 780 -14.22 -24.35 16.82
N LYS A 781 -15.06 -25.36 17.08
CA LYS A 781 -15.10 -26.69 16.43
C LYS A 781 -15.69 -26.70 15.00
N ASP A 782 -16.10 -25.56 14.47
CA ASP A 782 -16.69 -25.41 13.13
C ASP A 782 -15.77 -24.54 12.26
N GLU A 783 -15.15 -25.16 11.25
CA GLU A 783 -14.34 -24.47 10.22
C GLU A 783 -15.17 -23.48 9.38
N ASP A 784 -16.51 -23.61 9.42
CA ASP A 784 -17.49 -22.79 8.69
C ASP A 784 -18.14 -21.68 9.53
N ALA A 785 -17.85 -21.60 10.84
CA ALA A 785 -18.30 -20.46 11.63
C ALA A 785 -17.58 -19.20 11.13
N PRO A 786 -18.25 -18.03 10.98
CA PRO A 786 -17.56 -16.78 10.74
C PRO A 786 -16.57 -16.60 11.90
N GLY A 787 -15.28 -16.84 11.62
CA GLY A 787 -14.24 -16.83 12.64
C GLY A 787 -14.39 -15.57 13.48
N ALA A 788 -14.28 -15.71 14.82
CA ALA A 788 -14.44 -14.59 15.72
C ALA A 788 -13.60 -13.40 15.21
N LYS A 789 -14.28 -12.36 14.75
CA LYS A 789 -13.63 -11.18 14.19
C LYS A 789 -12.85 -10.55 15.33
N ILE A 790 -11.52 -10.60 15.26
CA ILE A 790 -10.68 -9.92 16.23
C ILE A 790 -11.03 -8.44 16.14
N GLU A 791 -11.54 -7.89 17.24
CA GLU A 791 -11.83 -6.46 17.30
C GLU A 791 -10.52 -5.70 17.06
N THR A 792 -10.60 -4.64 16.27
CA THR A 792 -9.45 -3.82 15.92
C THR A 792 -9.72 -2.36 16.29
N GLU A 793 -8.67 -1.63 16.64
CA GLU A 793 -8.72 -0.17 16.69
C GLU A 793 -7.82 0.45 15.62
N THR A 794 -8.19 1.66 15.18
CA THR A 794 -7.44 2.43 14.21
C THR A 794 -7.04 3.78 14.81
N LYS A 795 -5.75 4.12 14.77
CA LYS A 795 -5.19 5.38 15.29
C LYS A 795 -4.19 5.99 14.33
N THR A 796 -4.14 7.31 14.25
CA THR A 796 -3.20 8.04 13.38
C THR A 796 -2.12 8.75 14.21
N PHE A 797 -0.88 8.64 13.74
CA PHE A 797 0.32 9.22 14.35
C PHE A 797 1.09 10.04 13.31
N ALA A 798 1.82 11.06 13.75
CA ALA A 798 2.72 11.80 12.88
C ALA A 798 4.01 11.01 12.66
N LEU A 799 4.49 11.01 11.42
CA LEU A 799 5.84 10.56 11.06
C LEU A 799 6.74 11.78 10.88
N ARG A 800 8.04 11.63 11.15
CA ARG A 800 9.02 12.73 11.13
C ARG A 800 10.26 12.34 10.33
N ASP A 801 10.89 13.37 9.75
CA ASP A 801 12.16 13.38 8.99
C ASP A 801 13.00 14.57 9.49
N ASP A 802 12.92 14.86 10.79
CA ASP A 802 13.53 16.03 11.46
C ASP A 802 14.54 15.64 12.57
N GLY A 803 14.83 14.36 12.71
CA GLY A 803 15.67 13.75 13.74
C GLY A 803 15.01 13.66 15.11
N SER A 804 13.69 13.84 15.21
CA SER A 804 12.94 13.78 16.47
C SER A 804 11.83 12.74 16.49
N GLY A 805 11.27 12.43 17.67
CA GLY A 805 10.09 11.56 17.79
C GLY A 805 10.31 10.09 17.39
N GLY A 806 11.56 9.62 17.38
CA GLY A 806 11.93 8.27 16.95
C GLY A 806 12.49 8.19 15.54
N ASP A 807 12.58 9.31 14.83
CA ASP A 807 13.28 9.43 13.55
C ASP A 807 14.81 9.29 13.72
N ARG A 808 15.41 8.42 12.90
CA ARG A 808 16.85 8.11 12.92
C ARG A 808 17.71 9.26 12.39
N ALA A 809 17.22 10.06 11.43
CA ALA A 809 18.02 11.11 10.80
C ALA A 809 17.16 12.21 10.17
N ALA A 810 17.56 13.46 10.40
CA ALA A 810 16.88 14.61 9.80
C ALA A 810 17.22 14.78 8.30
N GLY A 811 16.19 14.91 7.47
CA GLY A 811 16.28 15.25 6.05
C GLY A 811 16.80 14.11 5.17
N ASP A 812 16.63 12.86 5.58
CA ASP A 812 17.06 11.68 4.83
C ASP A 812 15.92 11.05 3.99
N HIS A 813 14.73 11.64 4.05
CA HIS A 813 13.51 11.18 3.38
C HIS A 813 12.98 9.84 3.92
N HIS A 814 13.38 9.44 5.13
CA HIS A 814 12.70 8.46 5.94
C HIS A 814 11.74 9.17 6.90
N PHE A 815 10.50 8.71 6.91
CA PHE A 815 9.43 9.22 7.73
C PHE A 815 9.12 8.17 8.79
N GLU A 816 9.50 8.47 10.04
CA GLU A 816 9.49 7.48 11.11
C GLU A 816 8.84 8.00 12.40
N ALA A 817 8.48 7.07 13.27
CA ALA A 817 8.07 7.37 14.64
C ALA A 817 8.39 6.20 15.58
N SER A 818 8.61 6.48 16.87
CA SER A 818 8.65 5.46 17.94
C SER A 818 7.34 5.48 18.71
N LEU A 819 6.55 4.41 18.63
CA LEU A 819 5.21 4.35 19.21
C LEU A 819 5.11 3.30 20.31
N ALA A 820 5.23 3.75 21.56
CA ALA A 820 5.14 2.89 22.74
C ALA A 820 3.70 2.41 23.03
N GLY A 821 3.58 1.20 23.59
CA GLY A 821 2.31 0.64 24.06
C GLY A 821 1.35 0.20 22.95
N LEU A 822 1.78 0.22 21.69
CA LEU A 822 0.96 -0.23 20.57
C LEU A 822 0.92 -1.77 20.40
N THR A 823 1.97 -2.48 20.77
CA THR A 823 2.15 -3.92 20.52
C THR A 823 1.63 -4.81 21.66
N ARG A 824 0.55 -4.42 22.33
CA ARG A 824 0.03 -5.18 23.50
C ARG A 824 -0.45 -6.59 23.13
N PHE A 825 -0.88 -6.79 21.89
CA PHE A 825 -1.40 -8.05 21.39
C PHE A 825 -0.59 -8.49 20.16
N ASP A 826 -0.33 -9.79 20.05
CA ASP A 826 0.23 -10.38 18.84
C ASP A 826 -0.80 -10.41 17.71
N GLY A 827 -0.30 -10.44 16.47
CA GLY A 827 -1.11 -10.48 15.26
C GLY A 827 -0.65 -9.48 14.20
N GLU A 828 -1.46 -9.34 13.16
CA GLU A 828 -1.20 -8.44 12.04
C GLU A 828 -1.56 -6.99 12.40
N TYR A 829 -0.61 -6.09 12.18
CA TYR A 829 -0.76 -4.64 12.31
C TYR A 829 -0.69 -4.05 10.91
N LYS A 830 -1.76 -3.38 10.48
CA LYS A 830 -1.83 -2.72 9.18
C LYS A 830 -1.45 -1.25 9.34
N LEU A 831 -0.41 -0.81 8.64
CA LEU A 831 0.10 0.56 8.63
C LEU A 831 -0.22 1.18 7.28
N HIS A 832 -0.85 2.35 7.28
CA HIS A 832 -1.14 3.15 6.09
C HIS A 832 -0.51 4.53 6.25
N ALA A 833 0.61 4.76 5.58
CA ALA A 833 1.28 6.04 5.56
C ALA A 833 0.68 6.96 4.51
N ARG A 834 0.56 8.24 4.86
CA ARG A 834 0.12 9.32 3.98
C ARG A 834 1.07 10.50 4.14
N VAL A 835 1.79 10.82 3.06
CA VAL A 835 2.82 11.87 3.03
C VAL A 835 2.42 12.93 2.01
N ARG A 836 2.22 14.16 2.48
CA ARG A 836 2.00 15.35 1.66
C ARG A 836 3.34 16.06 1.47
N LEU A 837 3.71 16.27 0.21
CA LEU A 837 4.99 16.84 -0.21
C LEU A 837 4.71 18.08 -1.07
N CYS A 838 5.27 19.23 -0.73
CA CYS A 838 5.03 20.47 -1.48
C CYS A 838 6.33 21.12 -1.96
N ASN A 839 6.30 21.67 -3.17
CA ASN A 839 7.38 22.47 -3.72
C ASN A 839 6.89 23.91 -4.00
N GLN A 840 7.67 24.90 -3.57
CA GLN A 840 7.37 26.31 -3.76
C GLN A 840 8.02 26.79 -5.06
N ARG A 841 7.21 27.14 -6.07
CA ARG A 841 7.72 27.73 -7.31
C ARG A 841 8.13 29.19 -7.11
N ALA A 842 8.91 29.71 -8.07
CA ALA A 842 9.39 31.11 -8.13
C ALA A 842 8.28 32.18 -7.98
N CYS A 843 7.01 31.86 -8.23
CA CYS A 843 5.87 32.78 -8.08
C CYS A 843 5.13 32.64 -6.73
N GLY A 844 5.66 31.89 -5.76
CA GLY A 844 5.07 31.73 -4.42
C GLY A 844 3.92 30.73 -4.31
N ARG A 845 3.52 30.06 -5.39
CA ARG A 845 2.54 28.96 -5.37
C ARG A 845 3.19 27.66 -4.87
N LEU A 846 2.59 27.05 -3.86
CA LEU A 846 2.91 25.71 -3.38
C LEU A 846 2.15 24.68 -4.22
N ASP A 847 2.86 23.90 -5.03
CA ASP A 847 2.30 22.70 -5.65
C ASP A 847 2.54 21.54 -4.70
N CYS A 848 1.48 20.84 -4.30
CA CYS A 848 1.55 19.72 -3.36
C CYS A 848 1.10 18.42 -4.03
N ILE A 849 1.79 17.34 -3.70
CA ILE A 849 1.38 15.97 -4.02
C ILE A 849 1.14 15.20 -2.73
N VAL A 850 0.30 14.18 -2.78
CA VAL A 850 0.12 13.20 -1.71
C VAL A 850 0.58 11.85 -2.21
N ARG A 851 1.32 11.12 -1.38
CA ARG A 851 1.74 9.74 -1.62
C ARG A 851 1.31 8.88 -0.45
N GLU A 852 0.87 7.67 -0.77
CA GLU A 852 0.42 6.70 0.21
C GLU A 852 1.18 5.39 0.03
N ALA A 853 1.40 4.69 1.14
CA ALA A 853 2.01 3.37 1.15
C ALA A 853 1.45 2.56 2.30
N GLU A 854 1.26 1.26 2.08
CA GLU A 854 0.81 0.33 3.12
C GLU A 854 1.91 -0.67 3.48
N HIS A 855 1.91 -1.08 4.75
CA HIS A 855 2.77 -2.13 5.28
C HIS A 855 1.96 -2.97 6.26
N VAL A 856 2.07 -4.30 6.18
CA VAL A 856 1.59 -5.21 7.22
C VAL A 856 2.78 -5.72 8.03
N LEU A 857 2.76 -5.47 9.33
CA LEU A 857 3.76 -5.97 10.29
C LEU A 857 3.11 -7.02 11.18
N ASP A 858 3.80 -8.14 11.45
CA ASP A 858 3.38 -9.06 12.51
C ASP A 858 4.05 -8.69 13.82
N VAL A 859 3.23 -8.46 14.83
CA VAL A 859 3.69 -8.51 16.22
C VAL A 859 3.64 -9.96 16.66
N LEU A 860 4.81 -10.53 16.94
CA LEU A 860 4.94 -11.90 17.42
C LEU A 860 4.74 -11.96 18.93
N PRO A 861 4.17 -13.04 19.47
CA PRO A 861 4.07 -13.19 20.91
C PRO A 861 5.45 -13.26 21.54
N ARG A 862 5.53 -12.83 22.80
CA ARG A 862 6.74 -12.84 23.61
C ARG A 862 6.53 -13.69 24.85
N ALA A 863 7.29 -14.77 24.97
CA ALA A 863 7.26 -15.57 26.18
C ALA A 863 8.05 -14.88 27.30
N ALA A 864 7.41 -14.70 28.45
CA ALA A 864 8.02 -14.18 29.66
C ALA A 864 8.60 -15.32 30.49
N LYS A 865 9.91 -15.27 30.75
CA LYS A 865 10.65 -16.29 31.52
C LYS A 865 10.03 -16.55 32.88
N GLU A 866 9.69 -15.48 33.56
CA GLU A 866 9.15 -15.43 34.91
C GLU A 866 7.68 -15.87 35.01
N ARG A 867 6.96 -15.95 33.88
CA ARG A 867 5.55 -16.38 33.83
C ARG A 867 5.35 -17.76 33.23
N THR A 868 6.29 -18.20 32.39
CA THR A 868 6.26 -19.51 31.75
C THR A 868 6.23 -20.61 32.80
N ARG A 869 5.25 -21.50 32.71
CA ARG A 869 5.13 -22.62 33.66
C ARG A 869 5.94 -23.80 33.14
N VAL A 870 6.78 -24.36 34.00
CA VAL A 870 7.47 -25.62 33.73
C VAL A 870 7.10 -26.63 34.80
N ARG A 871 6.67 -27.82 34.40
CA ARG A 871 6.33 -28.94 35.31
C ARG A 871 7.16 -30.17 34.93
N LEU A 872 7.75 -30.81 35.92
CA LEU A 872 8.43 -32.09 35.78
C LEU A 872 7.45 -33.23 36.08
N ARG A 873 7.38 -34.23 35.20
CA ARG A 873 6.64 -35.46 35.42
C ARG A 873 7.53 -36.67 35.18
N ALA A 874 7.41 -37.68 36.04
CA ALA A 874 8.02 -38.97 35.80
C ALA A 874 7.32 -39.66 34.61
N LEU A 875 8.09 -40.37 33.78
CA LEU A 875 7.51 -41.21 32.72
C LEU A 875 6.88 -42.47 33.33
N GLU A 876 5.65 -42.78 32.94
CA GLU A 876 5.03 -44.07 33.24
C GLU A 876 5.64 -45.16 32.35
N GLY A 877 6.22 -46.20 32.94
CA GLY A 877 6.85 -47.31 32.23
C GLY A 877 8.36 -47.16 32.02
N GLN A 878 8.80 -46.46 30.96
CA GLN A 878 10.21 -46.34 30.55
C GLN A 878 10.99 -45.31 31.38
N LYS A 879 11.31 -45.66 32.63
CA LYS A 879 12.02 -44.77 33.57
C LYS A 879 13.51 -44.58 33.26
N ARG A 880 14.09 -45.44 32.41
CA ARG A 880 15.51 -45.36 32.01
C ARG A 880 15.68 -45.49 30.50
N SER A 881 16.72 -44.85 29.95
CA SER A 881 17.17 -45.02 28.57
C SER A 881 17.92 -46.34 28.39
N GLU A 882 18.20 -46.73 27.15
CA GLU A 882 19.03 -47.92 26.84
C GLU A 882 20.44 -47.83 27.47
N ASP A 883 20.95 -46.61 27.65
CA ASP A 883 22.25 -46.32 28.27
C ASP A 883 22.19 -46.20 29.82
N GLY A 884 21.04 -46.50 30.43
CA GLY A 884 20.85 -46.51 31.89
C GLY A 884 20.59 -45.15 32.54
N MET A 885 20.50 -44.07 31.75
CA MET A 885 20.15 -42.71 32.24
C MET A 885 18.70 -42.64 32.73
N VAL A 886 18.41 -41.79 33.71
CA VAL A 886 17.05 -41.51 34.18
C VAL A 886 16.31 -40.68 33.13
N ARG A 887 15.03 -40.97 32.90
CA ARG A 887 14.20 -40.22 31.95
C ARG A 887 13.08 -39.46 32.66
N ALA A 888 12.90 -38.19 32.29
CA ALA A 888 11.82 -37.33 32.76
C ALA A 888 11.10 -36.65 31.60
N ARG A 889 9.82 -36.29 31.83
CA ARG A 889 9.06 -35.42 30.93
C ARG A 889 8.99 -34.02 31.51
N VAL A 890 9.49 -33.05 30.76
CA VAL A 890 9.41 -31.62 31.08
C VAL A 890 8.26 -31.03 30.28
N LEU A 891 7.19 -30.62 30.97
CA LEU A 891 6.05 -29.92 30.39
C LEU A 891 6.29 -28.42 30.48
N ILE A 892 6.22 -27.72 29.36
CA ILE A 892 6.48 -26.29 29.21
C ILE A 892 5.18 -25.64 28.70
N THR A 893 4.68 -24.65 29.44
CA THR A 893 3.53 -23.83 29.03
C THR A 893 4.01 -22.37 28.93
N PRO A 894 4.43 -21.92 27.74
CA PRO A 894 4.85 -20.55 27.51
C PRO A 894 3.73 -19.57 27.83
N ARG A 895 4.05 -18.52 28.57
CA ARG A 895 3.10 -17.45 28.92
C ARG A 895 3.67 -16.08 28.60
N ASP A 896 2.81 -15.14 28.24
CA ASP A 896 3.19 -13.72 28.09
C ASP A 896 3.44 -13.04 29.45
N ALA A 897 3.79 -11.75 29.43
CA ALA A 897 4.07 -10.96 30.64
C ALA A 897 2.84 -10.85 31.56
N GLU A 898 1.64 -10.88 30.98
CA GLU A 898 0.34 -10.86 31.63
C GLU A 898 -0.07 -12.24 32.19
N GLY A 899 0.64 -13.31 31.83
CA GLY A 899 0.40 -14.67 32.30
C GLY A 899 -0.62 -15.46 31.47
N LEU A 900 -1.02 -14.99 30.29
CA LEU A 900 -1.85 -15.73 29.35
C LEU A 900 -1.02 -16.79 28.62
N SER A 901 -1.63 -17.95 28.35
CA SER A 901 -1.00 -19.00 27.55
C SER A 901 -0.84 -18.53 26.11
N LEU A 902 0.33 -18.74 25.52
CA LEU A 902 0.60 -18.37 24.12
C LEU A 902 0.02 -19.36 23.11
N GLY A 903 -0.61 -20.44 23.58
CA GLY A 903 -1.34 -21.38 22.73
C GLY A 903 -0.43 -22.27 21.86
N HIS A 904 -1.05 -22.86 20.85
CA HIS A 904 -0.45 -23.90 20.02
C HIS A 904 0.45 -23.36 18.89
N GLY A 905 1.28 -24.21 18.28
CA GLY A 905 2.02 -23.88 17.05
C GLY A 905 3.35 -23.13 17.21
N TYR A 906 3.93 -23.13 18.41
CA TYR A 906 5.23 -22.51 18.71
C TYR A 906 6.37 -23.52 18.91
N LEU A 907 6.17 -24.80 18.59
CA LEU A 907 7.16 -25.86 18.81
C LEU A 907 8.51 -25.53 18.19
N GLU A 908 8.53 -25.12 16.91
CA GLU A 908 9.76 -24.76 16.19
C GLU A 908 10.42 -23.46 16.70
N LYS A 909 9.69 -22.66 17.48
CA LYS A 909 10.19 -21.39 18.05
C LYS A 909 10.74 -21.56 19.47
N LEU A 910 10.55 -22.71 20.09
CA LEU A 910 11.11 -23.07 21.38
C LEU A 910 12.34 -23.94 21.17
N VAL A 911 13.49 -23.51 21.69
CA VAL A 911 14.71 -24.32 21.64
C VAL A 911 14.99 -24.89 23.02
N VAL A 912 14.85 -26.21 23.13
CA VAL A 912 15.11 -26.96 24.34
C VAL A 912 16.43 -27.70 24.19
N ARG A 913 17.38 -27.46 25.09
CA ARG A 913 18.71 -28.09 25.07
C ARG A 913 19.01 -28.71 26.42
N GLY A 914 19.53 -29.93 26.40
CA GLY A 914 20.09 -30.54 27.60
C GLY A 914 21.38 -29.81 27.99
N VAL A 915 21.55 -29.58 29.28
CA VAL A 915 22.79 -29.06 29.86
C VAL A 915 23.32 -30.04 30.89
N CYS A 916 24.65 -30.06 31.02
CA CYS A 916 25.33 -30.77 32.11
C CYS A 916 25.01 -32.27 32.12
N GLY A 917 25.17 -32.91 30.96
CA GLY A 917 24.97 -34.35 30.78
C GLY A 917 23.54 -34.77 30.47
N ALA A 918 22.57 -33.87 30.52
CA ALA A 918 21.21 -34.14 30.03
C ALA A 918 21.16 -34.14 28.48
N VAL A 919 20.33 -35.02 27.93
CA VAL A 919 20.08 -35.19 26.49
C VAL A 919 18.58 -35.11 26.25
N VAL A 920 18.15 -34.28 25.30
CA VAL A 920 16.74 -34.18 24.90
C VAL A 920 16.46 -35.28 23.88
N ASP A 921 15.66 -36.28 24.26
CA ASP A 921 15.31 -37.43 23.43
C ASP A 921 14.25 -37.08 22.38
N SER A 922 13.25 -36.29 22.79
CA SER A 922 12.17 -35.81 21.92
C SER A 922 11.61 -34.49 22.43
N PHE A 923 11.03 -33.70 21.51
CA PHE A 923 10.33 -32.46 21.84
C PHE A 923 9.11 -32.33 20.91
N GLU A 924 7.92 -32.26 21.51
CA GLU A 924 6.66 -32.26 20.79
C GLU A 924 5.62 -31.36 21.45
N GLU A 925 4.60 -31.01 20.70
CA GLU A 925 3.42 -30.36 21.23
C GLU A 925 2.54 -31.38 21.96
N HIS A 926 2.03 -31.03 23.14
CA HIS A 926 1.38 -31.95 24.06
C HIS A 926 -0.03 -31.48 24.38
N GLU A 927 -1.02 -32.35 24.16
CA GLU A 927 -2.39 -32.13 24.62
C GLU A 927 -2.47 -32.42 26.13
N ASN A 928 -2.84 -31.40 26.91
CA ASN A 928 -2.99 -31.54 28.36
C ASN A 928 -4.39 -32.08 28.73
N GLU A 929 -4.45 -33.03 29.65
CA GLU A 929 -5.70 -33.55 30.25
C GLU A 929 -6.52 -32.47 30.99
N GLU A 930 -5.88 -31.35 31.41
CA GLU A 930 -6.53 -30.22 32.08
C GLU A 930 -7.19 -29.19 31.12
N GLY A 931 -7.12 -29.40 29.80
CA GLY A 931 -7.74 -28.50 28.80
C GLY A 931 -7.02 -27.16 28.56
N GLU A 932 -5.84 -26.93 29.14
CA GLU A 932 -4.98 -25.79 28.78
C GLU A 932 -4.32 -26.06 27.41
N GLY A 933 -4.67 -25.29 26.38
CA GLY A 933 -4.01 -25.33 25.07
C GLY A 933 -2.60 -24.72 25.10
N GLY A 934 -1.71 -25.20 24.21
CA GLY A 934 -0.35 -24.69 24.05
C GLY A 934 0.70 -25.23 25.04
N VAL A 935 0.62 -26.51 25.42
CA VAL A 935 1.64 -27.18 26.23
C VAL A 935 2.62 -27.91 25.33
N TYR A 936 3.91 -27.87 25.66
CA TYR A 936 4.98 -28.55 24.93
C TYR A 936 5.68 -29.53 25.87
N ALA A 937 5.98 -30.74 25.40
CA ALA A 937 6.63 -31.78 26.18
C ALA A 937 8.01 -32.10 25.61
N ALA A 938 9.04 -31.97 26.44
CA ALA A 938 10.37 -32.50 26.17
C ALA A 938 10.59 -33.78 26.99
N VAL A 939 10.98 -34.86 26.33
CA VAL A 939 11.47 -36.06 27.02
C VAL A 939 12.98 -35.95 27.12
N VAL A 940 13.52 -36.06 28.33
CA VAL A 940 14.94 -35.80 28.60
C VAL A 940 15.54 -36.95 29.40
N SER A 941 16.68 -37.45 28.93
CA SER A 941 17.54 -38.44 29.60
C SER A 941 18.69 -37.76 30.32
N TYR A 942 18.98 -38.12 31.57
CA TYR A 942 20.04 -37.50 32.37
C TYR A 942 20.70 -38.47 33.37
N PRO A 943 21.97 -38.22 33.78
CA PRO A 943 22.66 -39.04 34.76
C PRO A 943 22.05 -38.88 36.16
N GLU A 944 21.87 -40.01 36.86
CA GLU A 944 21.44 -40.04 38.27
C GLU A 944 22.53 -39.41 39.16
N GLU A 945 22.13 -38.67 40.21
CA GLU A 945 23.02 -37.83 41.02
C GLU A 945 24.38 -38.50 41.35
N GLY A 946 25.48 -37.82 41.00
CA GLY A 946 26.86 -38.23 41.33
C GLY A 946 27.80 -38.54 40.16
N GLY A 947 27.31 -38.50 38.91
CA GLY A 947 28.10 -38.90 37.72
C GLY A 947 28.93 -37.83 37.00
N ILE A 948 28.76 -36.54 37.29
CA ILE A 948 29.50 -35.46 36.59
C ILE A 948 30.75 -35.16 37.42
N GLY A 949 31.86 -35.81 37.08
CA GLY A 949 33.16 -35.51 37.69
C GLY A 949 33.46 -34.02 37.54
N LYS A 950 33.73 -33.33 38.67
CA LYS A 950 34.23 -31.95 38.66
C LYS A 950 35.48 -31.88 37.78
N SER A 951 35.36 -31.38 36.56
CA SER A 951 36.52 -30.93 35.79
C SER A 951 36.82 -29.49 36.20
N GLU A 952 38.09 -29.12 36.35
CA GLU A 952 38.54 -27.79 36.81
C GLU A 952 38.12 -26.62 35.90
N HIS A 953 37.34 -26.87 34.84
CA HIS A 953 36.80 -25.88 33.91
C HIS A 953 35.27 -25.95 33.67
N SER A 954 34.51 -26.78 34.39
CA SER A 954 33.04 -26.87 34.21
C SER A 954 32.27 -26.24 35.38
N SER A 955 31.59 -25.12 35.13
CA SER A 955 30.77 -24.37 36.11
C SER A 955 29.39 -24.99 36.40
N CYS A 956 29.18 -26.28 36.15
CA CYS A 956 27.85 -26.87 36.24
C CYS A 956 27.74 -27.97 37.31
N GLU A 957 26.77 -27.79 38.22
CA GLU A 957 26.60 -28.63 39.42
C GLU A 957 25.48 -29.69 39.29
N ARG A 958 24.50 -29.50 38.39
CA ARG A 958 23.34 -30.40 38.20
C ARG A 958 22.96 -30.57 36.74
N ALA A 959 22.46 -31.75 36.39
CA ALA A 959 21.86 -31.99 35.08
C ALA A 959 20.57 -31.17 34.94
N GLY A 960 20.34 -30.59 33.77
CA GLY A 960 19.24 -29.66 33.58
C GLY A 960 18.85 -29.49 32.13
N VAL A 961 17.82 -28.68 31.91
CA VAL A 961 17.33 -28.31 30.59
C VAL A 961 17.35 -26.80 30.46
N ALA A 962 18.08 -26.30 29.45
CA ALA A 962 18.03 -24.92 29.03
C ALA A 962 16.90 -24.73 28.00
N ILE A 963 15.91 -23.91 28.36
CA ILE A 963 14.78 -23.53 27.53
C ILE A 963 15.03 -22.11 27.01
N HIS A 964 15.33 -22.00 25.73
CA HIS A 964 15.39 -20.72 25.03
C HIS A 964 14.00 -20.40 24.50
N MET A 965 13.40 -19.38 25.10
CA MET A 965 12.09 -18.88 24.69
C MET A 965 12.22 -17.97 23.47
N PHE A 966 11.11 -17.78 22.76
CA PHE A 966 11.02 -16.81 21.66
C PHE A 966 10.69 -15.41 22.20
N GLY A 967 11.16 -14.35 21.52
CA GLY A 967 10.90 -12.95 21.91
C GLY A 967 12.10 -12.17 22.46
N ARG A 968 13.28 -12.35 21.85
CA ARG A 968 14.58 -11.74 22.20
C ARG A 968 15.10 -11.97 23.64
N PRO A 969 14.95 -13.16 24.26
CA PRO A 969 15.59 -13.39 25.56
C PRO A 969 17.10 -13.56 25.40
N LYS A 970 17.88 -12.72 26.09
CA LYS A 970 19.34 -12.84 26.14
C LYS A 970 19.83 -14.04 26.96
N GLU A 971 18.96 -14.64 27.78
CA GLU A 971 19.29 -15.75 28.67
C GLU A 971 18.24 -16.88 28.61
N ALA A 972 18.71 -18.12 28.60
CA ALA A 972 17.85 -19.30 28.71
C ALA A 972 17.24 -19.43 30.12
N MET A 973 16.08 -20.07 30.21
CA MET A 973 15.55 -20.58 31.47
C MET A 973 16.18 -21.96 31.72
N VAL A 974 16.93 -22.12 32.81
CA VAL A 974 17.50 -23.42 33.19
C VAL A 974 16.61 -24.08 34.22
N VAL A 975 16.24 -25.34 33.97
CA VAL A 975 15.42 -26.16 34.84
C VAL A 975 16.23 -27.38 35.25
N ASP A 976 16.51 -27.49 36.54
CA ASP A 976 17.23 -28.64 37.11
C ASP A 976 16.32 -29.90 37.08
N LEU A 977 16.91 -31.07 36.80
CA LEU A 977 16.23 -32.36 36.66
C LEU A 977 16.40 -33.30 37.85
#